data_AF-A0A3M1U1G4-F1
#
_entry.id   AF-A0A3M1U1G4-F1
#
_cell.length_a   1.000
_cell.length_b   1.000
_cell.length_c   1.000
_cell.angle_alpha   90.00
_cell.angle_beta   90.00
_cell.angle_gamma   90.00
#
_symmetry.space_group_name_H-M   'P 1'
#
loop_
_entity.id
_entity.type
_entity.pdbx_description
1 polymer ?
#
loop_
_entity_poly.entity_id
_entity_poly.type
_entity_poly.pdbx_seq_one_letter_code
_entity_poly.pdbx_strand_id
1 'polypeptide(L)'
;MLAEVPAGGCGFYLTDAPTLELEHLTLAKAPVLYTGSPASVTLKNSLLVEVAAIQDYTGRNDRAYGNAEEASAAGVFQTVGGGAYYLAANSLYRDRGTDQIDANLLADFAEMTTYPPELRATAITSSDTWGPRTARDTDQPDLGYHYPALDYWVSQVAIQNATLTLRNGVAVAAGAPDGFELDPGGTLTAEAGTLEMNRLLHQAVAQETSDGAVTLIAQTGASGASRAVDLRATQLVMPAGSGSHFSGGAATAQLALRDCEVYGGLLSCWGAGYILRSWGLYNNLWARVSVSLGNGADNNLTVHARNNTFWHCSVSPNMAPGGAWEWKDNLFDHGAIWLYYAWPQNDHNGYVGLSPMYGSGGNDVSLDSLDYLEDAWGRGWYSDTTRLTGAGSRTAAAAGLADYTTGLDQNLEGTGMVSIGFHHRSEAPRRVAHWRFNGANWLESEQGQGPESALGATAETGFDGTALRLSGASAKLIYPEMQPTGVAPNLSLQKGSIRLWFKPDWTLSTVPTRATLLEVGETVGNQWSLYFKNAGGTPEIDLISGNPGTPQLHMPMDGTFFSKWANSPADWLRLSVTWGSPSLWPVNKVYADSQPVSFNYGTWKYYGGTGIDPADLPDAAVRGQGFALSSAHAGGNVAGGLVDEVELFNYPIGKVEQLWGEHAWAAEAQATPTPHITLRQTDDPRLDATAYYYWRRPFGATTWTKVQDNPTSARTIEDSNVAVNVLYEYARSQTDPPGEDLQGVQTVGIELEPVHQRGHVILLVDPTFLPGSPNDLSAEIAQLKEDLVGDGWTVAGPLEARRHEEQTISPAIQYSPANKANLAYVHQLIAANYDGTPGVENVVFILGRVTIPYSGRGGFDGHPSHGGPWVADTYYGVLDEQLWTDNQTTSGAQWRVADDGYFDNDNAPPLDMAVGRVDFAKLDAFANADFLPPNLSGPALEAELLRLYLNKDHRYRMGELPVGKRMSYQDNIIHDYLLPDAARLGASLFGLDYGVCFNAKPYVLPQAPCLWAWYFNYGKPAQQYLGGDEWFAAEDRLVFSAEEPANLFYHLMGSFFADWNLGSTQSNPPDNLMRSLLATPNYGLACVAWPGWKFDRLGCGKHLGTAMLGRTGNQNRAFMSIIGDPTLRMSPMLPVEDLAAIRSGSTVLLTWTPSGQAGESWYIYRSTTGLDGFSTPLALATEPAFTDNNSPAGAMYQVRACRLEVTGGGSYWNLSQARFISVP
;
A
#
# COMPACT_ATOMS: atom_id res chain seq x y z
N MET A 1 15.01 24.76 15.26
CA MET A 1 14.88 26.11 14.64
C MET A 1 16.24 26.82 14.65
N LEU A 2 16.66 27.48 13.55
CA LEU A 2 17.90 28.28 13.46
C LEU A 2 17.57 29.77 13.33
N ALA A 3 18.22 30.62 14.13
CA ALA A 3 18.10 32.07 14.00
C ALA A 3 19.46 32.77 14.15
N GLU A 4 19.85 33.55 13.13
CA GLU A 4 20.93 34.53 13.20
C GLU A 4 20.30 35.93 13.17
N VAL A 5 20.54 36.74 14.20
CA VAL A 5 19.85 38.02 14.38
C VAL A 5 20.81 39.18 14.06
N PRO A 6 20.45 40.08 13.12
CA PRO A 6 21.31 41.22 12.78
C PRO A 6 21.50 42.18 13.95
N ALA A 7 22.58 42.97 13.91
CA ALA A 7 22.93 43.93 14.94
C ALA A 7 21.77 44.91 15.21
N GLY A 8 21.16 44.82 16.40
CA GLY A 8 20.00 45.62 16.83
C GLY A 8 18.67 44.86 16.95
N GLY A 9 18.61 43.58 16.58
CA GLY A 9 17.42 42.73 16.76
C GLY A 9 17.37 41.97 18.10
N CYS A 10 16.34 41.13 18.26
CA CYS A 10 16.20 40.16 19.34
C CYS A 10 15.88 38.78 18.76
N GLY A 11 16.17 37.69 19.48
CA GLY A 11 15.76 36.34 19.07
C GLY A 11 14.25 36.23 18.93
N PHE A 12 13.51 36.71 19.93
CA PHE A 12 12.05 36.79 19.90
C PHE A 12 11.53 38.15 20.37
N TYR A 13 10.58 38.71 19.61
CA TYR A 13 9.82 39.90 20.00
C TYR A 13 8.44 39.47 20.49
N LEU A 14 8.19 39.58 21.79
CA LEU A 14 6.97 39.05 22.42
C LEU A 14 5.99 40.17 22.76
N THR A 15 4.75 40.03 22.30
CA THR A 15 3.60 40.92 22.62
C THR A 15 2.56 40.17 23.44
N ASP A 16 1.89 40.86 24.37
CA ASP A 16 0.73 40.35 25.13
C ASP A 16 0.97 39.20 26.14
N ALA A 17 2.09 39.24 26.87
CA ALA A 17 2.43 38.29 27.95
C ALA A 17 2.25 36.80 27.60
N PRO A 18 2.83 36.31 26.48
CA PRO A 18 2.64 34.93 26.04
C PRO A 18 3.38 33.93 26.94
N THR A 19 2.92 32.68 26.90
CA THR A 19 3.70 31.49 27.32
C THR A 19 4.39 30.92 26.08
N LEU A 20 5.70 30.78 26.13
CA LEU A 20 6.51 30.27 25.02
C LEU A 20 7.24 29.00 25.45
N GLU A 21 7.00 27.90 24.74
CA GLU A 21 7.75 26.65 24.90
C GLU A 21 8.44 26.35 23.57
N LEU A 22 9.77 26.28 23.61
CA LEU A 22 10.61 26.02 22.44
C LEU A 22 11.44 24.78 22.70
N GLU A 23 11.36 23.86 21.77
CA GLU A 23 12.15 22.63 21.79
C GLU A 23 13.12 22.70 20.61
N HIS A 24 14.40 22.48 20.92
CA HIS A 24 15.48 22.44 19.95
C HIS A 24 15.72 23.75 19.15
N LEU A 25 16.01 24.82 19.88
CA LEU A 25 16.43 26.10 19.32
C LEU A 25 17.96 26.17 19.22
N THR A 26 18.47 26.54 18.04
CA THR A 26 19.84 27.08 17.90
C THR A 26 19.76 28.56 17.57
N LEU A 27 20.21 29.40 18.51
CA LEU A 27 20.23 30.86 18.35
C LEU A 27 21.68 31.35 18.40
N ALA A 28 22.11 32.05 17.36
CA ALA A 28 23.48 32.54 17.26
C ALA A 28 23.56 34.05 17.02
N LYS A 29 24.60 34.68 17.61
CA LYS A 29 24.97 36.10 17.39
C LYS A 29 23.86 37.11 17.70
N ALA A 30 22.91 36.76 18.57
CA ALA A 30 21.79 37.62 18.90
C ALA A 30 22.16 38.65 19.99
N PRO A 31 21.73 39.92 19.88
CA PRO A 31 21.92 40.88 20.97
C PRO A 31 21.23 40.46 22.28
N VAL A 32 20.03 39.87 22.17
CA VAL A 32 19.25 39.38 23.30
C VAL A 32 18.42 38.15 22.91
N LEU A 33 18.13 37.24 23.85
CA LEU A 33 17.27 36.06 23.61
C LEU A 33 15.84 36.50 23.26
N TYR A 34 15.22 37.33 24.09
CA TYR A 34 13.90 37.91 23.79
C TYR A 34 13.72 39.31 24.36
N THR A 35 12.73 40.03 23.86
CA THR A 35 12.26 41.32 24.40
C THR A 35 10.76 41.27 24.66
N GLY A 36 10.29 41.96 25.70
CA GLY A 36 8.88 41.96 26.13
C GLY A 36 8.73 41.51 27.58
N SER A 37 7.50 41.18 27.99
CA SER A 37 7.18 40.67 29.34
C SER A 37 6.31 39.43 29.25
N PRO A 38 6.88 38.25 28.92
CA PRO A 38 6.14 36.99 28.81
C PRO A 38 5.62 36.50 30.15
N ALA A 39 4.60 35.64 30.13
CA ALA A 39 4.14 34.91 31.30
C ALA A 39 5.15 33.81 31.70
N SER A 40 5.69 33.08 30.71
CA SER A 40 6.84 32.18 30.88
C SER A 40 7.55 31.92 29.55
N VAL A 41 8.83 31.58 29.63
CA VAL A 41 9.64 31.09 28.50
C VAL A 41 10.32 29.80 28.96
N THR A 42 10.11 28.71 28.24
CA THR A 42 10.71 27.40 28.50
C THR A 42 11.53 27.00 27.28
N LEU A 43 12.78 26.59 27.50
CA LEU A 43 13.62 26.00 26.47
C LEU A 43 13.92 24.54 26.83
N LYS A 44 13.91 23.67 25.83
CA LYS A 44 14.44 22.31 25.90
C LYS A 44 15.37 22.04 24.73
N ASN A 45 16.35 21.17 24.92
CA ASN A 45 17.27 20.68 23.89
C ASN A 45 17.94 21.81 23.06
N SER A 46 18.22 22.97 23.65
CA SER A 46 18.57 24.21 22.93
C SER A 46 20.02 24.66 23.13
N LEU A 47 20.61 25.24 22.08
CA LEU A 47 21.97 25.79 22.07
C LEU A 47 21.94 27.31 21.75
N LEU A 48 22.37 28.13 22.71
CA LEU A 48 22.48 29.58 22.56
C LEU A 48 23.96 29.98 22.45
N VAL A 49 24.38 30.62 21.36
CA VAL A 49 25.80 30.92 21.09
C VAL A 49 25.98 32.38 20.73
N GLU A 50 26.94 33.06 21.37
CA GLU A 50 27.19 34.49 21.16
C GLU A 50 25.94 35.36 21.37
N VAL A 51 25.05 34.95 22.29
CA VAL A 51 23.88 35.73 22.68
C VAL A 51 24.30 36.72 23.77
N ALA A 52 24.34 38.01 23.45
CA ALA A 52 24.97 39.01 24.32
C ALA A 52 24.24 39.23 25.65
N ALA A 53 22.91 39.07 25.69
CA ALA A 53 22.15 38.98 26.93
C ALA A 53 21.08 37.89 26.88
N ILE A 54 21.18 36.93 27.79
CA ILE A 54 20.25 35.82 27.93
C ILE A 54 19.37 36.08 29.16
N GLN A 55 18.11 36.45 28.92
CA GLN A 55 17.09 36.59 29.95
C GLN A 55 16.79 35.24 30.64
N ASP A 56 16.09 35.28 31.77
CA ASP A 56 15.75 34.06 32.50
C ASP A 56 14.70 33.21 31.75
N TYR A 57 14.82 31.89 31.86
CA TYR A 57 13.90 30.94 31.23
C TYR A 57 13.88 29.63 32.03
N THR A 58 12.76 28.91 31.96
CA THR A 58 12.62 27.58 32.56
C THR A 58 13.49 26.57 31.81
N GLY A 59 14.30 25.82 32.56
CA GLY A 59 15.29 24.89 32.00
C GLY A 59 16.71 25.46 31.92
N ARG A 60 16.93 26.72 32.34
CA ARG A 60 18.25 27.32 32.43
C ARG A 60 19.08 26.68 33.55
N ASN A 61 20.31 26.24 33.23
CA ASN A 61 21.20 25.50 34.14
C ASN A 61 20.64 24.18 34.69
N ASP A 62 19.55 23.65 34.14
CA ASP A 62 19.00 22.35 34.50
C ASP A 62 19.36 21.33 33.41
N ARG A 63 20.13 20.30 33.78
CA ARG A 63 20.55 19.25 32.85
C ARG A 63 19.38 18.42 32.33
N ALA A 64 18.26 18.34 33.05
CA ALA A 64 17.09 17.58 32.60
C ALA A 64 16.46 18.18 31.32
N TYR A 65 16.61 19.49 31.12
CA TYR A 65 16.08 20.20 29.96
C TYR A 65 17.06 20.22 28.78
N GLY A 66 18.33 19.84 28.97
CA GLY A 66 19.31 19.76 27.90
C GLY A 66 19.57 21.11 27.21
N ASN A 67 19.89 22.18 27.94
CA ASN A 67 20.22 23.47 27.31
C ASN A 67 21.69 23.84 27.51
N ALA A 68 22.28 24.53 26.54
CA ALA A 68 23.65 25.04 26.60
C ALA A 68 23.74 26.52 26.16
N GLU A 69 24.60 27.28 26.84
CA GLU A 69 24.84 28.72 26.60
C GLU A 69 26.34 28.97 26.43
N GLU A 70 26.74 29.48 25.27
CA GLU A 70 28.14 29.71 24.93
C GLU A 70 28.43 31.15 24.53
N ALA A 71 29.53 31.68 25.06
CA ALA A 71 29.94 33.05 24.80
C ALA A 71 30.67 33.23 23.45
N SER A 72 31.07 32.13 22.79
CA SER A 72 31.79 32.15 21.52
C SER A 72 31.40 30.96 20.64
N ALA A 73 31.34 31.18 19.33
CA ALA A 73 31.15 30.12 18.35
C ALA A 73 32.42 29.29 18.08
N ALA A 74 33.59 29.73 18.58
CA ALA A 74 34.86 29.05 18.34
C ALA A 74 34.87 27.65 18.96
N GLY A 75 35.04 26.62 18.13
CA GLY A 75 34.99 25.22 18.57
C GLY A 75 33.58 24.66 18.78
N VAL A 76 32.55 25.50 18.62
CA VAL A 76 31.13 25.10 18.63
C VAL A 76 30.68 24.74 17.22
N PHE A 77 30.83 25.69 16.29
CA PHE A 77 30.41 25.54 14.90
C PHE A 77 31.57 25.50 13.91
N GLN A 78 31.30 24.93 12.74
CA GLN A 78 32.15 24.98 11.55
C GLN A 78 31.29 25.21 10.30
N THR A 79 31.91 25.78 9.25
CA THR A 79 31.22 26.14 8.00
C THR A 79 31.69 25.27 6.85
N VAL A 80 30.73 24.71 6.09
CA VAL A 80 30.99 24.06 4.80
C VAL A 80 29.87 24.42 3.83
N GLY A 81 30.24 24.93 2.66
CA GLY A 81 29.27 25.42 1.68
C GLY A 81 28.45 26.59 2.23
N GLY A 82 27.14 26.54 2.02
CA GLY A 82 26.19 27.52 2.56
C GLY A 82 25.79 27.29 4.02
N GLY A 83 26.30 26.23 4.68
CA GLY A 83 25.96 25.87 6.05
C GLY A 83 27.02 26.31 7.06
N ALA A 84 26.68 27.26 7.93
CA ALA A 84 27.58 27.89 8.89
C ALA A 84 27.50 27.30 10.31
N TYR A 85 26.46 26.52 10.60
CA TYR A 85 26.14 26.05 11.97
C TYR A 85 26.27 24.54 12.17
N TYR A 86 27.07 23.84 11.35
CA TYR A 86 27.43 22.46 11.65
C TYR A 86 28.25 22.40 12.93
N LEU A 87 28.08 21.37 13.76
CA LEU A 87 28.89 21.20 14.95
C LEU A 87 30.34 20.89 14.56
N ALA A 88 31.29 21.59 15.18
CA ALA A 88 32.72 21.41 14.94
C ALA A 88 33.17 19.96 15.23
N ALA A 89 34.25 19.48 14.61
CA ALA A 89 34.70 18.09 14.73
C ALA A 89 34.87 17.60 16.19
N ASN A 90 35.26 18.49 17.12
CA ASN A 90 35.38 18.18 18.56
C ASN A 90 34.39 18.98 19.42
N SER A 91 33.23 19.32 18.87
CA SER A 91 32.17 20.01 19.61
C SER A 91 31.78 19.22 20.85
N LEU A 92 31.67 19.90 21.99
CA LEU A 92 31.24 19.30 23.25
C LEU A 92 29.73 19.07 23.31
N TYR A 93 28.99 19.48 22.28
CA TYR A 93 27.52 19.48 22.23
C TYR A 93 26.94 18.26 21.49
N ARG A 94 27.79 17.31 21.11
CA ARG A 94 27.33 16.02 20.60
C ARG A 94 26.87 15.09 21.71
N ASP A 95 25.76 14.39 21.49
CA ASP A 95 25.16 13.46 22.45
C ASP A 95 24.83 14.10 23.81
N ARG A 96 24.57 15.42 23.82
CA ARG A 96 24.38 16.19 25.06
C ARG A 96 22.95 16.67 25.30
N GLY A 97 22.07 16.41 24.35
CA GLY A 97 20.67 16.79 24.38
C GLY A 97 19.80 15.88 25.24
N THR A 98 18.51 16.16 25.19
CA THR A 98 17.46 15.41 25.90
C THR A 98 16.45 14.84 24.91
N ASP A 99 15.99 13.61 25.17
CA ASP A 99 14.92 12.95 24.44
C ASP A 99 13.51 13.39 24.89
N GLN A 100 13.43 14.22 25.95
CA GLN A 100 12.20 14.78 26.49
C GLN A 100 11.72 16.00 25.68
N ILE A 101 11.61 15.82 24.37
CA ILE A 101 11.08 16.76 23.38
C ILE A 101 9.93 16.09 22.61
N ASP A 102 9.32 16.82 21.69
CA ASP A 102 8.30 16.32 20.78
C ASP A 102 8.77 15.04 20.06
N ALA A 103 7.91 14.02 20.05
CA ALA A 103 8.26 12.71 19.55
C ALA A 103 8.51 12.69 18.04
N ASN A 104 7.83 13.56 17.27
CA ASN A 104 8.07 13.68 15.82
C ASN A 104 9.39 14.38 15.56
N LEU A 105 9.69 15.44 16.33
CA LEU A 105 11.00 16.11 16.24
C LEU A 105 12.15 15.16 16.59
N LEU A 106 11.97 14.28 17.57
CA LEU A 106 12.97 13.26 17.91
C LEU A 106 13.12 12.22 16.79
N ALA A 107 12.03 11.84 16.12
CA ALA A 107 12.08 10.94 14.97
C ALA A 107 12.79 11.60 13.77
N ASP A 108 12.55 12.89 13.52
CA ASP A 108 13.21 13.65 12.45
C ASP A 108 14.73 13.67 12.61
N PHE A 109 15.25 13.75 13.84
CA PHE A 109 16.70 13.76 14.09
C PHE A 109 17.41 12.52 13.56
N ALA A 110 16.75 11.36 13.62
CA ALA A 110 17.26 10.11 13.07
C ALA A 110 17.51 10.17 11.54
N GLU A 111 16.93 11.14 10.85
CA GLU A 111 17.12 11.39 9.41
C GLU A 111 18.01 12.60 9.10
N MET A 112 18.34 13.40 10.11
CA MET A 112 19.09 14.66 10.00
C MET A 112 20.50 14.56 10.56
N THR A 113 21.29 15.63 10.46
CA THR A 113 22.69 15.64 10.91
C THR A 113 23.14 16.99 11.46
N THR A 114 24.07 16.96 12.41
CA THR A 114 24.86 18.12 12.81
C THR A 114 26.28 18.12 12.19
N TYR A 115 26.65 17.06 11.48
CA TYR A 115 27.95 16.92 10.84
C TYR A 115 27.96 17.63 9.46
N PRO A 116 29.05 18.31 9.08
CA PRO A 116 29.14 18.94 7.77
C PRO A 116 29.33 17.90 6.65
N PRO A 117 28.89 18.20 5.41
CA PRO A 117 29.24 17.41 4.24
C PRO A 117 30.75 17.41 3.98
N GLU A 118 31.26 16.42 3.27
CA GLU A 118 32.64 16.43 2.80
C GLU A 118 32.81 17.45 1.66
N LEU A 119 33.74 18.39 1.84
CA LEU A 119 34.15 19.31 0.78
C LEU A 119 34.95 18.56 -0.31
N ARG A 120 34.44 18.58 -1.54
CA ARG A 120 35.11 18.05 -2.74
C ARG A 120 35.46 19.22 -3.66
N ALA A 121 36.76 19.49 -3.79
CA ALA A 121 37.28 20.64 -4.55
C ALA A 121 38.36 20.28 -5.59
N THR A 122 38.61 18.99 -5.82
CA THR A 122 39.63 18.53 -6.78
C THR A 122 39.01 17.80 -7.96
N ALA A 123 39.64 17.93 -9.13
CA ALA A 123 39.20 17.25 -10.34
C ALA A 123 39.28 15.71 -10.22
N ILE A 124 38.29 15.04 -10.77
CA ILE A 124 38.18 13.59 -10.88
C ILE A 124 38.83 13.18 -12.20
N THR A 125 40.05 12.66 -12.10
CA THR A 125 40.88 12.22 -13.24
C THR A 125 41.10 10.71 -13.27
N SER A 126 40.60 10.02 -12.26
CA SER A 126 40.45 8.56 -12.17
C SER A 126 39.02 8.26 -11.77
N SER A 127 38.40 7.24 -12.36
CA SER A 127 37.02 6.89 -12.03
C SER A 127 36.86 6.61 -10.53
N ASP A 128 35.74 7.08 -9.97
CA ASP A 128 35.45 7.06 -8.53
C ASP A 128 33.96 6.80 -8.29
N THR A 129 33.60 6.42 -7.06
CA THR A 129 32.20 6.16 -6.69
C THR A 129 31.88 6.73 -5.32
N TRP A 130 30.82 7.52 -5.24
CA TRP A 130 30.37 8.20 -4.02
C TRP A 130 29.03 7.63 -3.55
N GLY A 131 28.96 7.29 -2.27
CA GLY A 131 27.76 6.88 -1.54
C GLY A 131 27.55 7.73 -0.28
N PRO A 132 26.48 7.49 0.50
CA PRO A 132 26.24 8.18 1.76
C PRO A 132 27.45 8.12 2.69
N ARG A 133 27.69 9.22 3.40
CA ARG A 133 28.89 9.42 4.20
C ARG A 133 28.62 10.17 5.49
N THR A 134 27.71 11.13 5.48
CA THR A 134 27.48 11.98 6.65
C THR A 134 26.62 11.23 7.67
N ALA A 135 27.10 11.17 8.91
CA ALA A 135 26.41 10.46 9.99
C ALA A 135 25.11 11.19 10.37
N ARG A 136 24.04 10.43 10.59
CA ARG A 136 22.76 10.93 11.11
C ARG A 136 22.74 10.83 12.64
N ASP A 137 21.95 11.67 13.30
CA ASP A 137 21.80 11.67 14.77
C ASP A 137 20.81 10.57 15.19
N THR A 138 21.33 9.37 15.43
CA THR A 138 20.53 8.18 15.77
C THR A 138 20.66 7.77 17.24
N ASP A 139 21.45 8.51 18.00
CA ASP A 139 21.75 8.27 19.40
C ASP A 139 21.12 9.35 20.28
N GLN A 140 21.79 9.74 21.36
CA GLN A 140 21.26 10.77 22.22
C GLN A 140 21.29 12.10 21.46
N PRO A 141 20.20 12.90 21.40
CA PRO A 141 20.17 14.07 20.54
C PRO A 141 21.33 15.04 20.73
N ASP A 142 21.80 15.63 19.66
CA ASP A 142 22.77 16.71 19.68
C ASP A 142 22.15 18.05 20.11
N LEU A 143 22.96 18.90 20.76
CA LEU A 143 22.63 20.29 21.02
C LEU A 143 23.21 21.16 19.90
N GLY A 144 22.40 21.46 18.89
CA GLY A 144 22.81 22.22 17.71
C GLY A 144 21.72 22.26 16.66
N TYR A 145 21.99 22.84 15.48
CA TYR A 145 21.01 22.83 14.40
C TYR A 145 21.19 21.56 13.57
N HIS A 146 20.13 20.77 13.50
CA HIS A 146 20.04 19.63 12.60
C HIS A 146 19.75 20.11 11.17
N TYR A 147 20.64 19.77 10.24
CA TYR A 147 20.48 19.96 8.82
C TYR A 147 19.92 18.67 8.18
N PRO A 148 19.19 18.77 7.05
CA PRO A 148 19.08 17.65 6.13
C PRO A 148 20.47 17.12 5.79
N ALA A 149 20.66 15.80 5.85
CA ALA A 149 21.98 15.22 5.66
C ALA A 149 22.49 15.39 4.21
N LEU A 150 23.62 16.09 4.07
CA LEU A 150 24.39 16.21 2.83
C LEU A 150 25.68 15.42 2.97
N ASP A 151 26.02 14.59 1.99
CA ASP A 151 27.23 13.77 2.02
C ASP A 151 28.44 14.50 1.46
N TYR A 152 28.22 15.22 0.36
CA TYR A 152 29.27 15.96 -0.34
C TYR A 152 28.81 17.36 -0.69
N TRP A 153 29.75 18.29 -0.67
CA TRP A 153 29.58 19.62 -1.24
C TRP A 153 30.61 19.82 -2.35
N VAL A 154 30.15 20.24 -3.53
CA VAL A 154 30.97 20.43 -4.74
C VAL A 154 30.82 21.85 -5.29
N SER A 155 31.93 22.39 -5.80
CA SER A 155 31.93 23.57 -6.65
C SER A 155 33.09 23.44 -7.64
N GLN A 156 32.77 23.54 -8.93
CA GLN A 156 33.68 23.43 -10.07
C GLN A 156 34.50 22.13 -10.07
N VAL A 157 33.87 21.01 -9.75
CA VAL A 157 34.53 19.70 -9.74
C VAL A 157 34.54 19.12 -11.14
N ALA A 158 35.69 19.22 -11.81
CA ALA A 158 35.86 18.67 -13.15
C ALA A 158 35.91 17.14 -13.15
N ILE A 159 35.17 16.50 -14.05
CA ILE A 159 35.25 15.06 -14.37
C ILE A 159 35.92 14.95 -15.74
N GLN A 160 37.13 14.38 -15.79
CA GLN A 160 37.96 14.38 -16.99
C GLN A 160 38.57 13.01 -17.24
N ASN A 161 38.31 12.43 -18.43
CA ASN A 161 38.75 11.08 -18.81
C ASN A 161 38.46 10.01 -17.74
N ALA A 162 37.36 10.20 -17.00
CA ALA A 162 37.01 9.42 -15.83
C ALA A 162 35.48 9.30 -15.72
N THR A 163 35.03 8.35 -14.90
CA THR A 163 33.62 8.17 -14.55
C THR A 163 33.42 8.43 -13.06
N LEU A 164 32.56 9.37 -12.70
CA LEU A 164 32.04 9.47 -11.33
C LEU A 164 30.69 8.75 -11.26
N THR A 165 30.57 7.81 -10.33
CA THR A 165 29.29 7.13 -10.05
C THR A 165 28.72 7.61 -8.71
N LEU A 166 27.46 8.02 -8.69
CA LEU A 166 26.70 8.35 -7.48
C LEU A 166 25.74 7.19 -7.14
N ARG A 167 25.65 6.78 -5.88
CA ARG A 167 24.80 5.63 -5.50
C ARG A 167 24.26 5.67 -4.08
N ASN A 168 23.34 4.74 -3.81
CA ASN A 168 22.81 4.41 -2.49
C ASN A 168 22.18 5.61 -1.77
N GLY A 169 21.50 6.51 -2.49
CA GLY A 169 20.83 7.66 -1.86
C GLY A 169 21.74 8.82 -1.51
N VAL A 170 22.95 8.86 -2.09
CA VAL A 170 23.94 9.93 -1.82
C VAL A 170 23.36 11.31 -2.11
N ALA A 171 23.59 12.24 -1.19
CA ALA A 171 23.18 13.64 -1.30
C ALA A 171 24.39 14.55 -1.57
N VAL A 172 24.40 15.20 -2.74
CA VAL A 172 25.46 16.12 -3.17
C VAL A 172 24.89 17.51 -3.36
N ALA A 173 25.43 18.48 -2.62
CA ALA A 173 25.12 19.89 -2.78
C ALA A 173 26.09 20.57 -3.75
N ALA A 174 25.56 21.39 -4.65
CA ALA A 174 26.33 22.20 -5.58
C ALA A 174 26.33 23.68 -5.16
N GLY A 175 27.54 24.26 -5.11
CA GLY A 175 27.79 25.70 -4.98
C GLY A 175 28.02 26.37 -6.34
N ALA A 176 27.99 27.70 -6.37
CA ALA A 176 28.19 28.49 -7.59
C ALA A 176 29.66 28.47 -8.06
N PRO A 177 29.94 28.71 -9.36
CA PRO A 177 28.96 28.85 -10.46
C PRO A 177 28.40 27.51 -10.96
N ASP A 178 29.19 26.44 -10.83
CA ASP A 178 28.85 25.10 -11.32
C ASP A 178 29.17 24.07 -10.23
N GLY A 179 28.37 23.02 -10.10
CA GLY A 179 28.68 21.88 -9.23
C GLY A 179 29.72 20.98 -9.87
N PHE A 180 29.29 20.16 -10.83
CA PHE A 180 30.17 19.32 -11.64
C PHE A 180 30.45 19.94 -13.02
N GLU A 181 31.70 19.87 -13.43
CA GLU A 181 32.18 20.31 -14.74
C GLU A 181 32.53 19.07 -15.60
N LEU A 182 31.75 18.79 -16.65
CA LEU A 182 32.00 17.68 -17.58
C LEU A 182 33.04 18.08 -18.61
N ASP A 183 34.28 17.72 -18.34
CA ASP A 183 35.43 17.94 -19.20
C ASP A 183 35.58 16.81 -20.26
N PRO A 184 36.45 16.95 -21.27
CA PRO A 184 36.63 15.93 -22.30
C PRO A 184 36.86 14.52 -21.73
N GLY A 185 36.06 13.54 -22.18
CA GLY A 185 36.12 12.16 -21.71
C GLY A 185 35.46 11.90 -20.36
N GLY A 186 34.86 12.92 -19.72
CA GLY A 186 34.15 12.80 -18.46
C GLY A 186 32.78 12.13 -18.58
N THR A 187 32.45 11.30 -17.59
CA THR A 187 31.14 10.66 -17.45
C THR A 187 30.63 10.81 -16.03
N LEU A 188 29.38 11.23 -15.86
CA LEU A 188 28.67 11.21 -14.57
C LEU A 188 27.54 10.19 -14.66
N THR A 189 27.57 9.17 -13.80
CA THR A 189 26.50 8.18 -13.70
C THR A 189 25.88 8.18 -12.31
N ALA A 190 24.58 7.91 -12.19
CA ALA A 190 23.91 7.76 -10.91
C ALA A 190 22.95 6.57 -10.93
N GLU A 191 22.96 5.78 -9.85
CA GLU A 191 22.07 4.63 -9.69
C GLU A 191 21.62 4.49 -8.23
N ALA A 192 20.32 4.42 -7.99
CA ALA A 192 19.74 4.27 -6.67
C ALA A 192 18.43 3.44 -6.74
N GLY A 193 17.90 3.08 -5.58
CA GLY A 193 16.52 2.63 -5.47
C GLY A 193 15.56 3.82 -5.61
N THR A 194 14.36 3.60 -6.13
CA THR A 194 13.33 4.64 -6.27
C THR A 194 12.77 5.13 -4.93
N LEU A 195 13.02 4.41 -3.83
CA LEU A 195 12.71 4.83 -2.46
C LEU A 195 13.86 5.60 -1.78
N GLU A 196 15.07 5.49 -2.32
CA GLU A 196 16.32 5.99 -1.72
C GLU A 196 17.11 6.70 -2.84
N MET A 197 16.47 7.68 -3.48
CA MET A 197 17.01 8.34 -4.67
C MET A 197 18.28 9.11 -4.34
N ASN A 198 19.26 9.08 -5.26
CA ASN A 198 20.41 9.99 -5.17
C ASN A 198 19.91 11.44 -5.28
N ARG A 199 20.58 12.40 -4.67
CA ARG A 199 20.18 13.81 -4.70
C ARG A 199 21.32 14.67 -5.20
N LEU A 200 21.07 15.40 -6.28
CA LEU A 200 21.90 16.49 -6.77
C LEU A 200 21.12 17.78 -6.57
N LEU A 201 21.55 18.60 -5.63
CA LEU A 201 20.77 19.76 -5.20
C LEU A 201 21.60 21.04 -5.18
N HIS A 202 20.92 22.15 -5.39
CA HIS A 202 21.49 23.46 -5.10
C HIS A 202 21.65 23.61 -3.57
N GLN A 203 22.79 24.10 -3.06
CA GLN A 203 23.07 24.15 -1.62
C GLN A 203 21.95 24.80 -0.78
N ALA A 204 21.34 25.87 -1.29
CA ALA A 204 20.24 26.59 -0.63
C ALA A 204 18.95 25.77 -0.41
N VAL A 205 18.87 24.53 -0.92
CA VAL A 205 17.77 23.60 -0.61
C VAL A 205 17.94 23.00 0.79
N ALA A 206 19.18 22.80 1.23
CA ALA A 206 19.50 22.13 2.49
C ALA A 206 20.25 23.03 3.48
N GLN A 207 20.85 24.12 3.01
CA GLN A 207 21.65 25.06 3.81
C GLN A 207 21.04 26.46 3.77
N GLU A 208 21.32 27.25 4.81
CA GLU A 208 20.69 28.53 5.11
C GLU A 208 21.19 29.71 4.27
N THR A 209 22.28 29.54 3.50
CA THR A 209 22.79 30.58 2.58
C THR A 209 22.94 30.09 1.13
N SER A 210 22.91 31.03 0.19
CA SER A 210 23.04 30.81 -1.26
C SER A 210 24.18 31.64 -1.84
N ASP A 211 24.92 31.07 -2.79
CA ASP A 211 26.00 31.74 -3.52
C ASP A 211 25.53 32.32 -4.88
N GLY A 212 24.21 32.31 -5.15
CA GLY A 212 23.62 32.81 -6.40
C GLY A 212 23.14 31.69 -7.32
N ALA A 213 23.16 31.92 -8.63
CA ALA A 213 22.71 30.93 -9.62
C ALA A 213 23.77 29.84 -9.83
N VAL A 214 23.35 28.57 -9.86
CA VAL A 214 24.22 27.40 -9.99
C VAL A 214 23.83 26.53 -11.19
N THR A 215 24.81 26.00 -11.92
CA THR A 215 24.59 24.84 -12.81
C THR A 215 24.95 23.56 -12.07
N LEU A 216 24.02 22.61 -11.88
CA LEU A 216 24.39 21.34 -11.21
C LEU A 216 25.43 20.56 -12.03
N ILE A 217 25.23 20.50 -13.35
CA ILE A 217 26.11 19.83 -14.30
C ILE A 217 26.38 20.75 -15.50
N ALA A 218 27.59 21.27 -15.61
CA ALA A 218 28.02 22.13 -16.71
C ALA A 218 28.90 21.36 -17.69
N GLN A 219 28.62 21.45 -18.99
CA GLN A 219 29.58 20.98 -20.00
C GLN A 219 30.68 22.04 -20.21
N THR A 220 31.92 21.74 -19.81
CA THR A 220 33.08 22.63 -19.93
C THR A 220 34.21 22.00 -20.78
N GLY A 221 35.26 22.78 -21.09
CA GLY A 221 36.44 22.32 -21.83
C GLY A 221 36.31 22.28 -23.37
N ALA A 222 37.46 22.30 -24.07
CA ALA A 222 37.54 22.41 -25.54
C ALA A 222 37.01 21.17 -26.32
N SER A 223 36.85 21.31 -27.64
CA SER A 223 36.37 20.28 -28.58
C SER A 223 37.34 19.08 -28.72
N GLY A 224 36.84 17.84 -28.67
CA GLY A 224 37.64 16.65 -28.98
C GLY A 224 37.01 15.30 -28.60
N ALA A 225 36.78 15.06 -27.30
CA ALA A 225 36.28 13.78 -26.78
C ALA A 225 34.79 13.84 -26.36
N SER A 226 34.12 12.69 -26.46
CA SER A 226 32.73 12.48 -26.02
C SER A 226 32.59 12.62 -24.50
N ARG A 227 31.40 13.04 -24.05
CA ARG A 227 30.99 13.14 -22.65
C ARG A 227 29.64 12.45 -22.46
N ALA A 228 29.34 11.97 -21.25
CA ALA A 228 28.08 11.32 -20.96
C ALA A 228 27.54 11.65 -19.56
N VAL A 229 26.22 11.72 -19.46
CA VAL A 229 25.46 11.77 -18.22
C VAL A 229 24.40 10.68 -18.28
N ASP A 230 24.37 9.79 -17.30
CA ASP A 230 23.38 8.73 -17.18
C ASP A 230 22.88 8.65 -15.74
N LEU A 231 21.75 9.31 -15.47
CA LEU A 231 21.17 9.40 -14.15
C LEU A 231 19.95 8.50 -14.06
N ARG A 232 19.96 7.62 -13.06
CA ARG A 232 18.81 6.80 -12.69
C ARG A 232 18.42 7.04 -11.24
N ALA A 233 17.11 7.06 -10.96
CA ALA A 233 16.57 7.19 -9.59
C ALA A 233 17.25 8.35 -8.83
N THR A 234 17.30 9.52 -9.47
CA THR A 234 18.03 10.69 -8.97
C THR A 234 17.12 11.91 -8.93
N GLN A 235 17.08 12.59 -7.78
CA GLN A 235 16.43 13.88 -7.62
C GLN A 235 17.39 15.01 -8.00
N LEU A 236 16.95 15.92 -8.86
CA LEU A 236 17.67 17.13 -9.25
C LEU A 236 16.88 18.35 -8.76
N VAL A 237 17.31 18.96 -7.66
CA VAL A 237 16.50 19.92 -6.91
C VAL A 237 17.10 21.32 -6.96
N MET A 238 16.29 22.28 -7.40
CA MET A 238 16.67 23.69 -7.45
C MET A 238 15.54 24.60 -6.97
N PRO A 239 15.83 25.67 -6.21
CA PRO A 239 14.85 26.72 -5.95
C PRO A 239 14.50 27.46 -7.26
N ALA A 240 13.33 28.08 -7.31
CA ALA A 240 12.86 28.80 -8.49
C ALA A 240 13.87 29.89 -8.92
N GLY A 241 14.17 29.95 -10.23
CA GLY A 241 15.09 30.95 -10.80
C GLY A 241 16.57 30.81 -10.41
N SER A 242 16.97 29.72 -9.73
CA SER A 242 18.30 29.60 -9.11
C SER A 242 19.38 28.95 -9.99
N GLY A 243 19.15 28.85 -11.31
CA GLY A 243 20.13 28.33 -12.28
C GLY A 243 19.61 27.16 -13.12
N SER A 244 20.49 26.21 -13.46
CA SER A 244 20.21 25.11 -14.40
C SER A 244 20.62 23.74 -13.85
N HIS A 245 19.85 22.68 -14.12
CA HIS A 245 20.29 21.31 -13.79
C HIS A 245 21.40 20.86 -14.73
N PHE A 246 21.27 21.22 -16.00
CA PHE A 246 22.28 20.96 -17.01
C PHE A 246 22.36 22.12 -18.00
N SER A 247 23.60 22.53 -18.31
CA SER A 247 23.89 23.58 -19.28
C SER A 247 24.95 23.14 -20.29
N GLY A 248 24.73 23.47 -21.56
CA GLY A 248 25.65 23.19 -22.66
C GLY A 248 25.16 22.07 -23.57
N GLY A 249 25.97 21.03 -23.75
CA GLY A 249 25.57 19.80 -24.46
C GLY A 249 26.10 19.64 -25.89
N ALA A 250 26.85 20.60 -26.45
CA ALA A 250 27.38 20.51 -27.82
C ALA A 250 28.32 19.30 -28.10
N ALA A 251 28.86 18.70 -27.04
CA ALA A 251 29.75 17.53 -27.06
C ALA A 251 29.36 16.44 -26.05
N THR A 252 28.14 16.50 -25.52
CA THR A 252 27.57 15.47 -24.64
C THR A 252 26.83 14.45 -25.51
N ALA A 253 27.51 13.35 -25.83
CA ALA A 253 26.97 12.29 -26.70
C ALA A 253 25.74 11.63 -26.10
N GLN A 254 25.68 11.52 -24.78
CA GLN A 254 24.54 10.94 -24.06
C GLN A 254 24.16 11.83 -22.87
N LEU A 255 22.87 12.17 -22.81
CA LEU A 255 22.21 12.63 -21.60
C LEU A 255 21.00 11.72 -21.41
N ALA A 256 21.07 10.81 -20.44
CA ALA A 256 20.01 9.89 -20.10
C ALA A 256 19.51 10.18 -18.69
N LEU A 257 18.22 10.45 -18.54
CA LEU A 257 17.53 10.53 -17.26
C LEU A 257 16.46 9.45 -17.24
N ARG A 258 16.51 8.59 -16.22
CA ARG A 258 15.56 7.51 -16.03
C ARG A 258 15.06 7.43 -14.59
N ASP A 259 13.75 7.34 -14.38
CA ASP A 259 13.18 7.25 -13.02
C ASP A 259 13.61 8.46 -12.14
N CYS A 260 13.89 9.63 -12.74
CA CYS A 260 14.36 10.82 -12.02
C CYS A 260 13.21 11.77 -11.66
N GLU A 261 13.43 12.56 -10.62
CA GLU A 261 12.55 13.68 -10.27
C GLU A 261 13.34 14.99 -10.37
N VAL A 262 12.81 15.96 -11.11
CA VAL A 262 13.51 17.19 -11.45
C VAL A 262 12.65 18.38 -11.06
N TYR A 263 13.16 19.21 -10.15
CA TYR A 263 12.43 20.31 -9.54
C TYR A 263 13.07 21.67 -9.83
N GLY A 264 12.25 22.63 -10.23
CA GLY A 264 12.66 24.03 -10.46
C GLY A 264 13.64 24.19 -11.63
N GLY A 265 14.40 25.28 -11.69
CA GLY A 265 15.53 25.42 -12.61
C GLY A 265 15.26 25.30 -14.12
N LEU A 266 16.33 24.99 -14.86
CA LEU A 266 16.39 24.94 -16.32
C LEU A 266 17.20 23.72 -16.79
N LEU A 267 16.66 22.98 -17.75
CA LEU A 267 17.41 22.06 -18.61
C LEU A 267 17.60 22.74 -19.97
N SER A 268 18.84 23.09 -20.33
CA SER A 268 19.11 23.86 -21.55
C SER A 268 20.15 23.22 -22.47
N CYS A 269 19.79 23.10 -23.75
CA CYS A 269 20.69 22.74 -24.84
C CYS A 269 20.43 23.61 -26.08
N TRP A 270 21.04 24.80 -26.13
CA TRP A 270 20.83 25.74 -27.23
C TRP A 270 21.99 25.79 -28.25
N GLY A 271 23.18 25.31 -27.90
CA GLY A 271 24.34 25.30 -28.78
C GLY A 271 24.27 24.19 -29.84
N ALA A 272 24.69 24.50 -31.08
CA ALA A 272 24.81 23.49 -32.13
C ALA A 272 25.92 22.48 -31.80
N GLY A 273 25.60 21.20 -31.81
CA GLY A 273 26.54 20.13 -31.55
C GLY A 273 27.43 19.83 -32.75
N TYR A 274 28.68 19.45 -32.48
CA TYR A 274 29.65 19.03 -33.50
C TYR A 274 29.98 17.52 -33.44
N ILE A 275 29.26 16.77 -32.60
CA ILE A 275 29.25 15.30 -32.56
C ILE A 275 27.80 14.81 -32.61
N LEU A 276 27.58 13.55 -33.01
CA LEU A 276 26.28 12.89 -32.87
C LEU A 276 25.94 12.71 -31.38
N ARG A 277 24.70 13.03 -31.00
CA ARG A 277 24.20 13.00 -29.63
C ARG A 277 22.82 12.39 -29.58
N SER A 278 22.59 11.56 -28.57
CA SER A 278 21.31 10.90 -28.29
C SER A 278 20.92 11.16 -26.85
N TRP A 279 19.85 11.91 -26.65
CA TRP A 279 19.35 12.29 -25.33
C TRP A 279 18.05 11.55 -25.05
N GLY A 280 17.95 10.94 -23.88
CA GLY A 280 16.83 10.08 -23.50
C GLY A 280 16.25 10.52 -22.16
N LEU A 281 14.97 10.88 -22.16
CA LEU A 281 14.21 11.24 -20.97
C LEU A 281 13.13 10.16 -20.81
N TYR A 282 13.35 9.21 -19.91
CA TYR A 282 12.47 8.06 -19.73
C TYR A 282 11.91 8.03 -18.33
N ASN A 283 10.60 8.00 -18.18
CA ASN A 283 9.99 7.84 -16.86
C ASN A 283 10.48 8.85 -15.83
N ASN A 284 10.37 10.16 -16.10
CA ASN A 284 10.79 11.20 -15.14
C ASN A 284 9.65 12.14 -14.76
N LEU A 285 9.66 12.60 -13.52
CA LEU A 285 8.84 13.70 -13.04
C LEU A 285 9.59 15.02 -13.22
N TRP A 286 8.98 15.98 -13.90
CA TRP A 286 9.47 17.35 -14.06
C TRP A 286 8.46 18.29 -13.40
N ALA A 287 8.89 18.99 -12.35
CA ALA A 287 8.05 19.90 -11.58
C ALA A 287 8.59 21.33 -11.67
N ARG A 288 7.83 22.20 -12.35
CA ARG A 288 8.16 23.63 -12.50
C ARG A 288 9.52 23.89 -13.15
N VAL A 289 9.88 23.04 -14.11
CA VAL A 289 11.15 23.10 -14.85
C VAL A 289 10.94 23.83 -16.18
N SER A 290 11.91 24.65 -16.57
CA SER A 290 12.01 25.11 -17.96
C SER A 290 12.88 24.12 -18.75
N VAL A 291 12.32 23.49 -19.77
CA VAL A 291 13.02 22.52 -20.64
C VAL A 291 13.18 23.13 -22.02
N SER A 292 14.40 23.46 -22.42
CA SER A 292 14.72 24.07 -23.72
C SER A 292 15.76 23.24 -24.46
N LEU A 293 15.32 22.55 -25.51
CA LEU A 293 16.14 21.59 -26.24
C LEU A 293 16.27 22.00 -27.70
N GLY A 294 17.49 22.06 -28.20
CA GLY A 294 17.80 22.39 -29.59
C GLY A 294 17.68 23.88 -29.93
N ASN A 295 18.08 24.21 -31.15
CA ASN A 295 18.04 25.57 -31.71
C ASN A 295 17.41 25.63 -33.11
N GLY A 296 16.77 24.55 -33.57
CA GLY A 296 16.15 24.47 -34.89
C GLY A 296 17.12 24.28 -36.08
N ALA A 297 18.44 24.26 -35.86
CA ALA A 297 19.45 24.10 -36.92
C ALA A 297 20.36 22.86 -36.73
N ASP A 298 20.25 22.20 -35.58
CA ASP A 298 21.13 21.12 -35.16
C ASP A 298 20.64 19.73 -35.59
N ASN A 299 21.27 19.18 -36.64
CA ASN A 299 20.97 17.83 -37.14
C ASN A 299 21.72 16.71 -36.40
N ASN A 300 22.53 17.05 -35.39
CA ASN A 300 23.34 16.09 -34.65
C ASN A 300 22.74 15.71 -33.29
N LEU A 301 21.58 16.27 -32.92
CA LEU A 301 20.86 15.92 -31.70
C LEU A 301 19.64 15.08 -32.04
N THR A 302 19.49 13.95 -31.36
CA THR A 302 18.25 13.18 -31.28
C THR A 302 17.75 13.18 -29.84
N VAL A 303 16.45 13.43 -29.64
CA VAL A 303 15.81 13.39 -28.32
C VAL A 303 14.68 12.37 -28.32
N HIS A 304 14.66 11.50 -27.32
CA HIS A 304 13.57 10.59 -27.03
C HIS A 304 13.00 10.94 -25.64
N ALA A 305 11.73 11.33 -25.58
CA ALA A 305 11.01 11.59 -24.34
C ALA A 305 9.82 10.62 -24.23
N ARG A 306 9.86 9.73 -23.23
CA ARG A 306 8.78 8.78 -22.96
C ARG A 306 8.42 8.64 -21.50
N ASN A 307 7.13 8.47 -21.22
CA ASN A 307 6.61 8.23 -19.87
C ASN A 307 7.00 9.33 -18.88
N ASN A 308 7.20 10.58 -19.32
CA ASN A 308 7.51 11.69 -18.41
C ASN A 308 6.24 12.42 -18.00
N THR A 309 6.22 13.00 -16.80
CA THR A 309 5.21 13.97 -16.39
C THR A 309 5.84 15.35 -16.27
N PHE A 310 5.31 16.30 -17.04
CA PHE A 310 5.72 17.71 -17.05
C PHE A 310 4.68 18.55 -16.32
N TRP A 311 4.83 18.65 -15.00
CA TRP A 311 3.93 19.38 -14.10
C TRP A 311 4.34 20.86 -13.99
N HIS A 312 3.47 21.76 -14.43
CA HIS A 312 3.70 23.21 -14.50
C HIS A 312 5.03 23.61 -15.18
N CYS A 313 5.43 22.87 -16.21
CA CYS A 313 6.69 23.09 -16.91
C CYS A 313 6.53 23.98 -18.14
N SER A 314 7.63 24.60 -18.57
CA SER A 314 7.71 25.25 -19.89
C SER A 314 8.61 24.42 -20.80
N VAL A 315 8.03 23.74 -21.79
CA VAL A 315 8.73 22.77 -22.64
C VAL A 315 8.89 23.31 -24.06
N SER A 316 10.13 23.39 -24.56
CA SER A 316 10.47 23.93 -25.88
C SER A 316 11.34 22.94 -26.69
N PRO A 317 10.73 21.98 -27.42
CA PRO A 317 11.46 21.05 -28.27
C PRO A 317 11.71 21.66 -29.65
N ASN A 318 12.90 22.25 -29.83
CA ASN A 318 13.31 22.98 -31.03
C ASN A 318 14.15 22.11 -31.97
N MET A 319 13.48 21.13 -32.60
CA MET A 319 14.11 20.18 -33.52
C MET A 319 14.50 20.85 -34.85
N ALA A 320 15.62 20.42 -35.44
CA ALA A 320 15.98 20.79 -36.81
C ALA A 320 15.09 20.07 -37.85
N PRO A 321 14.79 20.70 -39.01
CA PRO A 321 14.03 20.04 -40.06
C PRO A 321 14.66 18.71 -40.51
N GLY A 322 13.88 17.62 -40.50
CA GLY A 322 14.36 16.28 -40.84
C GLY A 322 14.99 15.50 -39.67
N GLY A 323 15.00 16.06 -38.46
CA GLY A 323 15.37 15.35 -37.24
C GLY A 323 14.40 14.21 -36.89
N ALA A 324 14.87 13.25 -36.09
CA ALA A 324 14.13 12.05 -35.70
C ALA A 324 13.82 12.02 -34.20
N TRP A 325 13.27 13.12 -33.64
CA TRP A 325 12.91 13.17 -32.22
C TRP A 325 11.57 12.49 -31.98
N GLU A 326 11.45 11.79 -30.86
CA GLU A 326 10.22 11.11 -30.43
C GLU A 326 9.75 11.60 -29.06
N TRP A 327 8.47 11.95 -28.96
CA TRP A 327 7.81 12.43 -27.75
C TRP A 327 6.49 11.68 -27.59
N LYS A 328 6.51 10.55 -26.89
CA LYS A 328 5.34 9.65 -26.77
C LYS A 328 5.10 9.25 -25.33
N ASP A 329 3.88 8.89 -24.97
CA ASP A 329 3.57 8.35 -23.64
C ASP A 329 3.77 9.36 -22.48
N ASN A 330 3.93 10.67 -22.76
CA ASN A 330 4.19 11.70 -21.74
C ASN A 330 2.90 12.39 -21.30
N LEU A 331 2.86 12.86 -20.05
CA LEU A 331 1.82 13.73 -19.52
C LEU A 331 2.32 15.18 -19.43
N PHE A 332 1.58 16.12 -20.01
CA PHE A 332 1.80 17.56 -19.87
C PHE A 332 0.67 18.15 -19.03
N ASP A 333 0.99 18.52 -17.79
CA ASP A 333 0.00 19.05 -16.86
C ASP A 333 0.28 20.52 -16.55
N HIS A 334 -0.54 21.41 -17.13
CA HIS A 334 -0.40 22.86 -17.07
C HIS A 334 0.98 23.38 -17.53
N GLY A 335 1.15 24.70 -17.59
CA GLY A 335 2.39 25.35 -18.02
C GLY A 335 2.33 25.80 -19.48
N ALA A 336 3.35 25.46 -20.28
CA ALA A 336 3.39 25.87 -21.69
C ALA A 336 4.26 24.93 -22.56
N ILE A 337 3.82 24.73 -23.80
CA ILE A 337 4.60 24.06 -24.85
C ILE A 337 4.90 25.08 -25.95
N TRP A 338 6.17 25.32 -26.25
CA TRP A 338 6.61 26.27 -27.25
C TRP A 338 7.35 25.58 -28.41
N LEU A 339 6.76 25.62 -29.60
CA LEU A 339 7.35 25.11 -30.83
C LEU A 339 7.74 26.26 -31.74
N TYR A 340 9.04 26.57 -31.82
CA TYR A 340 9.54 27.66 -32.66
C TYR A 340 9.99 27.22 -34.06
N TYR A 341 10.24 25.92 -34.27
CA TYR A 341 10.84 25.38 -35.50
C TYR A 341 10.14 24.10 -35.98
N ALA A 342 10.88 23.06 -36.41
CA ALA A 342 10.30 21.76 -36.72
C ALA A 342 9.86 21.04 -35.44
N TRP A 343 8.82 20.23 -35.54
CA TRP A 343 8.23 19.53 -34.40
C TRP A 343 8.66 18.05 -34.36
N PRO A 344 8.80 17.46 -33.16
CA PRO A 344 9.10 16.04 -33.01
C PRO A 344 7.93 15.16 -33.46
N GLN A 345 8.20 13.89 -33.75
CA GLN A 345 7.14 12.89 -33.83
C GLN A 345 6.54 12.71 -32.43
N ASN A 346 5.23 12.91 -32.31
CA ASN A 346 4.52 12.81 -31.04
C ASN A 346 3.20 12.07 -31.20
N ASP A 347 2.83 11.26 -30.21
CA ASP A 347 1.61 10.45 -30.19
C ASP A 347 1.42 9.82 -28.79
N HIS A 348 0.19 9.43 -28.43
CA HIS A 348 -0.13 8.83 -27.13
C HIS A 348 0.33 9.66 -25.92
N ASN A 349 0.23 11.00 -25.98
CA ASN A 349 0.54 11.88 -24.85
C ASN A 349 -0.74 12.36 -24.15
N GLY A 350 -0.63 12.66 -22.86
CA GLY A 350 -1.67 13.24 -22.03
C GLY A 350 -1.51 14.76 -21.92
N TYR A 351 -2.62 15.50 -21.91
CA TYR A 351 -2.64 16.96 -21.77
C TYR A 351 -3.72 17.40 -20.76
N VAL A 352 -3.32 18.19 -19.76
CA VAL A 352 -4.23 18.82 -18.77
C VAL A 352 -4.06 20.33 -18.87
N GLY A 353 -5.15 21.06 -19.09
CA GLY A 353 -5.14 22.52 -19.21
C GLY A 353 -4.33 23.07 -20.39
N LEU A 354 -3.93 22.23 -21.35
CA LEU A 354 -3.10 22.55 -22.51
C LEU A 354 -3.65 21.94 -23.80
N SER A 355 -3.34 22.55 -24.93
CA SER A 355 -3.61 21.94 -26.24
C SER A 355 -2.55 20.90 -26.60
N PRO A 356 -2.92 19.81 -27.30
CA PRO A 356 -1.97 18.82 -27.79
C PRO A 356 -0.84 19.43 -28.62
N MET A 357 0.34 18.80 -28.57
CA MET A 357 1.50 19.22 -29.34
C MET A 357 1.21 19.14 -30.85
N TYR A 358 1.70 20.11 -31.62
CA TYR A 358 1.46 20.12 -33.06
C TYR A 358 2.09 18.89 -33.74
N GLY A 359 1.39 18.34 -34.74
CA GLY A 359 1.86 17.20 -35.52
C GLY A 359 1.67 15.83 -34.86
N SER A 360 0.74 15.73 -33.89
CA SER A 360 0.38 14.47 -33.23
C SER A 360 -0.10 13.38 -34.20
N GLY A 361 0.19 12.13 -33.84
CA GLY A 361 -0.28 10.90 -34.50
C GLY A 361 -1.76 10.57 -34.27
N GLY A 362 -2.44 11.27 -33.36
CA GLY A 362 -3.90 11.22 -33.19
C GLY A 362 -4.42 10.35 -32.04
N ASN A 363 -3.55 9.73 -31.23
CA ASN A 363 -3.94 8.88 -30.09
C ASN A 363 -3.70 9.56 -28.73
N ASP A 364 -3.64 10.89 -28.70
CA ASP A 364 -3.45 11.64 -27.47
C ASP A 364 -4.69 11.66 -26.58
N VAL A 365 -4.48 11.82 -25.27
CA VAL A 365 -5.53 11.95 -24.24
C VAL A 365 -5.56 13.39 -23.74
N SER A 366 -6.74 14.02 -23.70
CA SER A 366 -6.92 15.35 -23.13
C SER A 366 -7.89 15.29 -21.95
N LEU A 367 -7.49 15.86 -20.82
CA LEU A 367 -8.22 15.87 -19.56
C LEU A 367 -8.55 17.32 -19.17
N ASP A 368 -9.70 17.52 -18.53
CA ASP A 368 -10.11 18.84 -18.01
C ASP A 368 -9.37 19.19 -16.72
N SER A 369 -9.14 18.21 -15.86
CA SER A 369 -8.37 18.30 -14.62
C SER A 369 -7.71 16.96 -14.32
N LEU A 370 -6.66 17.00 -13.51
CA LEU A 370 -6.01 15.83 -12.92
C LEU A 370 -5.57 16.21 -11.51
N ASP A 371 -6.04 15.47 -10.52
CA ASP A 371 -5.59 15.67 -9.13
C ASP A 371 -4.47 14.67 -8.80
N TYR A 372 -3.71 15.02 -7.77
CA TYR A 372 -2.62 14.20 -7.26
C TYR A 372 -2.90 13.84 -5.81
N LEU A 373 -2.77 12.55 -5.49
CA LEU A 373 -2.82 12.04 -4.11
C LEU A 373 -1.39 11.88 -3.61
N GLU A 374 -1.12 12.28 -2.38
CA GLU A 374 0.17 12.05 -1.75
C GLU A 374 0.15 10.75 -0.95
N ASP A 375 1.22 9.95 -1.05
CA ASP A 375 1.45 8.89 -0.07
C ASP A 375 2.09 9.44 1.21
N ALA A 376 2.28 8.58 2.20
CA ALA A 376 2.88 8.96 3.48
C ALA A 376 4.34 9.47 3.38
N TRP A 377 4.99 9.32 2.23
CA TRP A 377 6.31 9.85 1.95
C TRP A 377 6.28 11.15 1.13
N GLY A 378 5.09 11.72 0.94
CA GLY A 378 4.88 12.94 0.17
C GLY A 378 5.04 12.76 -1.35
N ARG A 379 5.03 11.51 -1.85
CA ARG A 379 5.09 11.28 -3.31
C ARG A 379 3.72 11.46 -3.91
N GLY A 380 3.64 12.23 -5.00
CA GLY A 380 2.41 12.43 -5.76
C GLY A 380 2.09 11.26 -6.70
N TRP A 381 0.85 10.79 -6.63
CA TRP A 381 0.22 9.75 -7.45
C TRP A 381 -0.95 10.35 -8.21
N TYR A 382 -1.27 9.87 -9.41
CA TYR A 382 -2.48 10.34 -10.09
C TYR A 382 -3.73 9.86 -9.35
N SER A 383 -4.66 10.77 -9.05
CA SER A 383 -5.92 10.45 -8.38
C SER A 383 -6.89 9.68 -9.29
N ASP A 384 -6.90 10.03 -10.58
CA ASP A 384 -7.68 9.41 -11.64
C ASP A 384 -6.74 9.06 -12.81
N THR A 385 -6.50 7.77 -12.97
CA THR A 385 -5.63 7.25 -14.03
C THR A 385 -6.41 6.70 -15.21
N THR A 386 -7.73 6.70 -15.18
CA THR A 386 -8.55 5.78 -15.99
C THR A 386 -8.37 5.98 -17.48
N ARG A 387 -8.31 7.25 -17.91
CA ARG A 387 -8.04 7.65 -19.31
C ARG A 387 -6.55 7.61 -19.68
N LEU A 388 -5.65 7.59 -18.70
CA LEU A 388 -4.20 7.49 -18.89
C LEU A 388 -3.72 6.02 -18.85
N THR A 389 -4.49 5.14 -18.22
CA THR A 389 -4.13 3.75 -17.93
C THR A 389 -4.14 2.92 -19.19
N GLY A 390 -3.01 2.31 -19.51
CA GLY A 390 -2.87 1.51 -20.73
C GLY A 390 -3.07 2.27 -22.05
N ALA A 391 -3.09 3.61 -22.01
CA ALA A 391 -3.29 4.46 -23.19
C ALA A 391 -1.98 4.76 -23.95
N GLY A 392 -0.86 4.15 -23.56
CA GLY A 392 0.44 4.35 -24.18
C GLY A 392 0.64 3.57 -25.49
N SER A 393 1.76 3.85 -26.16
CA SER A 393 2.08 3.38 -27.52
C SER A 393 2.71 1.98 -27.59
N ARG A 394 3.01 1.34 -26.45
CA ARG A 394 3.67 0.03 -26.37
C ARG A 394 3.28 -0.73 -25.10
N THR A 395 3.62 -2.02 -25.02
CA THR A 395 3.45 -2.79 -23.77
C THR A 395 4.35 -2.27 -22.67
N ALA A 396 3.92 -2.40 -21.42
CA ALA A 396 4.70 -2.00 -20.25
C ALA A 396 6.03 -2.77 -20.16
N ALA A 397 6.06 -4.05 -20.53
CA ALA A 397 7.30 -4.83 -20.63
C ALA A 397 8.28 -4.24 -21.67
N ALA A 398 7.78 -3.81 -22.84
CA ALA A 398 8.61 -3.15 -23.86
C ALA A 398 9.04 -1.73 -23.44
N ALA A 399 8.33 -1.11 -22.51
CA ALA A 399 8.73 0.13 -21.86
C ALA A 399 9.74 -0.04 -20.73
N GLY A 400 9.92 -1.28 -20.24
CA GLY A 400 10.65 -1.53 -19.00
C GLY A 400 9.87 -1.03 -17.78
N LEU A 401 8.55 -0.99 -17.82
CA LEU A 401 7.69 -0.46 -16.74
C LEU A 401 6.66 -1.49 -16.26
N ALA A 402 6.80 -2.77 -16.62
CA ALA A 402 5.88 -3.84 -16.19
C ALA A 402 5.73 -3.96 -14.66
N ASP A 403 6.76 -3.57 -13.92
CA ASP A 403 6.81 -3.63 -12.45
C ASP A 403 6.49 -2.31 -11.77
N TYR A 404 6.05 -1.33 -12.56
CA TYR A 404 5.79 0.03 -12.13
C TYR A 404 4.28 0.27 -12.07
N THR A 405 3.90 1.41 -11.51
CA THR A 405 2.51 1.84 -11.39
C THR A 405 2.42 3.36 -11.39
N THR A 406 1.34 3.88 -11.95
CA THR A 406 0.96 5.30 -11.85
C THR A 406 -0.03 5.57 -10.73
N GLY A 407 -0.59 4.52 -10.13
CA GLY A 407 -1.67 4.60 -9.14
C GLY A 407 -1.20 4.33 -7.71
N LEU A 408 -1.79 5.06 -6.75
CA LEU A 408 -1.56 4.83 -5.33
C LEU A 408 -2.00 3.42 -4.87
N ASP A 409 -2.82 2.74 -5.69
CA ASP A 409 -3.22 1.34 -5.48
C ASP A 409 -2.07 0.34 -5.59
N GLN A 410 -0.89 0.74 -6.08
CA GLN A 410 0.30 -0.08 -6.29
C GLN A 410 0.10 -1.24 -7.29
N ASN A 411 -0.95 -1.22 -8.11
CA ASN A 411 -1.20 -2.26 -9.11
C ASN A 411 -0.18 -2.15 -10.24
N LEU A 412 0.44 -3.27 -10.59
CA LEU A 412 1.47 -3.33 -11.64
C LEU A 412 0.85 -3.05 -13.01
N GLU A 413 1.57 -2.32 -13.86
CA GLU A 413 1.28 -2.26 -15.30
C GLU A 413 1.25 -3.64 -15.96
N GLY A 414 2.12 -4.55 -15.49
CA GLY A 414 2.15 -5.95 -15.89
C GLY A 414 2.44 -6.15 -17.37
N THR A 415 1.57 -6.92 -18.03
CA THR A 415 1.72 -7.30 -19.45
C THR A 415 0.92 -6.42 -20.41
N GLY A 416 0.13 -5.48 -19.88
CA GLY A 416 -0.72 -4.58 -20.65
C GLY A 416 0.05 -3.55 -21.48
N MET A 417 -0.70 -2.70 -22.17
CA MET A 417 -0.17 -1.44 -22.70
C MET A 417 0.28 -0.56 -21.52
N VAL A 418 1.35 0.21 -21.71
CA VAL A 418 1.87 1.10 -20.67
C VAL A 418 0.93 2.28 -20.48
N SER A 419 0.77 2.77 -19.25
CA SER A 419 0.07 4.03 -18.99
C SER A 419 0.87 5.27 -19.44
N ILE A 420 0.17 6.40 -19.58
CA ILE A 420 0.77 7.71 -19.92
C ILE A 420 1.28 8.40 -18.65
N GLY A 421 2.44 9.05 -18.74
CA GLY A 421 3.04 9.84 -17.65
C GLY A 421 4.11 9.06 -16.87
N PHE A 422 4.57 9.68 -15.77
CA PHE A 422 5.54 9.15 -14.81
C PHE A 422 4.95 8.00 -13.97
N HIS A 423 5.73 6.96 -13.81
CA HIS A 423 5.45 5.78 -13.00
C HIS A 423 6.43 5.67 -11.84
N HIS A 424 5.91 5.29 -10.68
CA HIS A 424 6.70 4.83 -9.54
C HIS A 424 6.92 3.33 -9.63
N ARG A 425 8.01 2.83 -9.05
CA ARG A 425 8.15 1.38 -8.81
C ARG A 425 7.05 0.95 -7.83
N SER A 426 6.36 -0.16 -8.13
CA SER A 426 5.41 -0.74 -7.19
C SER A 426 6.13 -1.44 -6.04
N GLU A 427 5.66 -1.16 -4.82
CA GLU A 427 6.10 -1.78 -3.58
C GLU A 427 5.12 -2.88 -3.12
N ALA A 428 4.19 -3.30 -3.99
CA ALA A 428 3.26 -4.37 -3.69
C ALA A 428 4.01 -5.69 -3.35
N PRO A 429 3.63 -6.39 -2.27
CA PRO A 429 4.18 -7.70 -1.92
C PRO A 429 4.04 -8.71 -3.06
N ARG A 430 5.13 -9.38 -3.42
CA ARG A 430 5.14 -10.43 -4.45
C ARG A 430 6.36 -11.35 -4.40
N ARG A 431 6.25 -12.51 -5.03
CA ARG A 431 7.38 -13.40 -5.33
C ARG A 431 8.08 -12.92 -6.60
N VAL A 432 9.37 -12.61 -6.50
CA VAL A 432 10.18 -12.03 -7.58
C VAL A 432 11.05 -13.05 -8.33
N ALA A 433 11.26 -14.24 -7.75
CA ALA A 433 11.93 -15.35 -8.41
C ALA A 433 11.55 -16.70 -7.78
N HIS A 434 11.59 -17.78 -8.57
CA HIS A 434 11.33 -19.16 -8.13
C HIS A 434 12.12 -20.15 -8.99
N TRP A 435 13.07 -20.88 -8.41
CA TRP A 435 13.84 -21.95 -9.07
C TRP A 435 13.46 -23.30 -8.48
N ARG A 436 12.79 -24.12 -9.30
CA ARG A 436 12.39 -25.49 -8.95
C ARG A 436 13.47 -26.54 -9.19
N PHE A 437 14.51 -26.18 -9.95
CA PHE A 437 15.55 -27.10 -10.40
C PHE A 437 15.07 -28.34 -11.16
N ASN A 438 13.95 -28.21 -11.86
CA ASN A 438 13.29 -29.28 -12.62
C ASN A 438 13.35 -29.05 -14.14
N GLY A 439 13.28 -30.15 -14.91
CA GLY A 439 13.12 -30.10 -16.38
C GLY A 439 14.39 -29.77 -17.18
N ALA A 440 14.20 -29.36 -18.45
CA ALA A 440 15.30 -29.14 -19.40
C ALA A 440 16.11 -27.87 -19.12
N ASN A 441 15.47 -26.83 -18.60
CA ASN A 441 16.08 -25.55 -18.22
C ASN A 441 16.16 -25.43 -16.70
N TRP A 442 16.57 -26.50 -16.01
CA TRP A 442 16.56 -26.61 -14.55
C TRP A 442 17.40 -25.58 -13.79
N LEU A 443 18.16 -24.70 -14.45
CA LEU A 443 18.83 -23.56 -13.80
C LEU A 443 18.14 -22.22 -14.06
N GLU A 444 17.11 -22.18 -14.90
CA GLU A 444 16.29 -20.98 -15.09
C GLU A 444 15.17 -20.97 -14.04
N SER A 445 14.76 -19.78 -13.60
CA SER A 445 13.57 -19.65 -12.77
C SER A 445 12.30 -19.92 -13.59
N GLU A 446 11.17 -20.11 -12.92
CA GLU A 446 9.84 -20.19 -13.54
C GLU A 446 9.45 -18.91 -14.30
N GLN A 447 10.18 -17.81 -14.09
CA GLN A 447 10.04 -16.53 -14.79
C GLN A 447 11.11 -16.35 -15.89
N GLY A 448 11.91 -17.39 -16.19
CA GLY A 448 12.95 -17.39 -17.23
C GLY A 448 14.29 -16.74 -16.81
N GLN A 449 14.54 -16.58 -15.51
CA GLN A 449 15.79 -15.96 -15.01
C GLN A 449 16.90 -17.02 -14.94
N GLY A 450 17.77 -17.05 -15.95
CA GLY A 450 18.95 -17.92 -16.00
C GLY A 450 20.19 -17.34 -15.29
N PRO A 451 21.18 -18.20 -14.94
CA PRO A 451 22.40 -17.76 -14.28
C PRO A 451 23.38 -17.12 -15.27
N GLU A 452 24.12 -16.12 -14.82
CA GLU A 452 25.27 -15.56 -15.54
C GLU A 452 26.48 -16.49 -15.48
N SER A 453 26.59 -17.30 -14.43
CA SER A 453 27.65 -18.29 -14.26
C SER A 453 27.15 -19.50 -13.49
N ALA A 454 27.43 -20.69 -13.99
CA ALA A 454 27.18 -21.95 -13.31
C ALA A 454 28.41 -22.87 -13.43
N LEU A 455 29.14 -23.07 -12.33
CA LEU A 455 30.28 -23.98 -12.25
C LEU A 455 30.07 -24.98 -11.11
N GLY A 456 30.24 -26.27 -11.40
CA GLY A 456 30.07 -27.34 -10.41
C GLY A 456 28.62 -27.61 -10.00
N ALA A 457 27.65 -27.06 -10.73
CA ALA A 457 26.22 -27.31 -10.54
C ALA A 457 25.81 -28.61 -11.25
N THR A 458 25.12 -29.50 -10.54
CA THR A 458 24.59 -30.75 -11.08
C THR A 458 23.18 -30.98 -10.56
N ALA A 459 22.29 -31.48 -11.41
CA ALA A 459 20.98 -31.95 -11.00
C ALA A 459 21.10 -33.35 -10.37
N GLU A 460 20.64 -33.50 -9.14
CA GLU A 460 20.52 -34.79 -8.45
C GLU A 460 19.05 -35.09 -8.11
N THR A 461 18.75 -36.31 -7.69
CA THR A 461 17.38 -36.67 -7.27
C THR A 461 16.96 -35.83 -6.06
N GLY A 462 15.96 -34.97 -6.28
CA GLY A 462 15.30 -34.17 -5.26
C GLY A 462 14.16 -34.95 -4.59
N PHE A 463 13.39 -34.27 -3.74
CA PHE A 463 12.14 -34.83 -3.22
C PHE A 463 10.95 -34.51 -4.13
N ASP A 464 11.02 -33.41 -4.91
CA ASP A 464 10.09 -33.07 -5.99
C ASP A 464 10.85 -33.01 -7.32
N GLY A 465 11.16 -34.18 -7.90
CA GLY A 465 11.91 -34.28 -9.16
C GLY A 465 13.44 -34.20 -8.97
N THR A 466 14.05 -33.10 -9.37
CA THR A 466 15.50 -32.87 -9.32
C THR A 466 15.85 -31.65 -8.47
N ALA A 467 16.94 -31.76 -7.71
CA ALA A 467 17.48 -30.71 -6.87
C ALA A 467 18.87 -30.27 -7.34
N LEU A 468 19.24 -29.04 -7.02
CA LEU A 468 20.58 -28.49 -7.24
C LEU A 468 21.57 -29.08 -6.23
N ARG A 469 22.64 -29.69 -6.73
CA ARG A 469 23.89 -29.88 -5.98
C ARG A 469 24.96 -28.96 -6.54
N LEU A 470 25.67 -28.27 -5.65
CA LEU A 470 26.85 -27.49 -6.00
C LEU A 470 28.09 -28.10 -5.34
N SER A 471 29.07 -28.50 -6.14
CA SER A 471 30.25 -29.24 -5.64
C SER A 471 31.57 -28.83 -6.32
N GLY A 472 32.64 -28.79 -5.53
CA GLY A 472 33.99 -28.42 -5.97
C GLY A 472 34.51 -27.12 -5.34
N ALA A 473 35.83 -26.97 -5.29
CA ALA A 473 36.50 -25.86 -4.61
C ALA A 473 36.29 -24.49 -5.29
N SER A 474 35.86 -24.46 -6.55
CA SER A 474 35.56 -23.24 -7.33
C SER A 474 34.11 -23.20 -7.81
N ALA A 475 33.25 -24.03 -7.20
CA ALA A 475 31.85 -24.10 -7.60
C ALA A 475 31.13 -22.80 -7.25
N LYS A 476 30.30 -22.32 -8.19
CA LYS A 476 29.52 -21.10 -8.05
C LYS A 476 28.29 -21.11 -8.95
N LEU A 477 27.21 -20.52 -8.46
CA LEU A 477 25.99 -20.29 -9.23
C LEU A 477 25.58 -18.83 -9.03
N ILE A 478 25.67 -18.01 -10.07
CA ILE A 478 25.47 -16.57 -10.01
C ILE A 478 24.30 -16.19 -10.91
N TYR A 479 23.35 -15.45 -10.35
CA TYR A 479 22.24 -14.83 -11.06
C TYR A 479 22.37 -13.32 -10.97
N PRO A 480 21.87 -12.56 -11.95
CA PRO A 480 21.92 -11.11 -11.87
C PRO A 480 20.99 -10.63 -10.75
N GLU A 481 21.39 -9.61 -9.98
CA GLU A 481 20.52 -9.05 -8.93
C GLU A 481 19.30 -8.35 -9.52
N MET A 482 19.47 -7.75 -10.70
CA MET A 482 18.38 -7.20 -11.50
C MET A 482 18.05 -8.16 -12.65
N GLN A 483 16.79 -8.23 -13.03
CA GLN A 483 16.37 -8.91 -14.25
C GLN A 483 17.08 -8.31 -15.48
N PRO A 484 17.22 -9.07 -16.59
CA PRO A 484 17.87 -8.59 -17.81
C PRO A 484 17.28 -7.29 -18.39
N THR A 485 16.02 -6.97 -18.04
CA THR A 485 15.37 -5.71 -18.38
C THR A 485 15.99 -4.50 -17.68
N GLY A 486 16.73 -4.72 -16.59
CA GLY A 486 17.31 -3.70 -15.71
C GLY A 486 16.31 -3.09 -14.73
N VAL A 487 15.08 -3.61 -14.68
CA VAL A 487 13.95 -2.90 -14.05
C VAL A 487 13.30 -3.60 -12.87
N ALA A 488 13.50 -4.90 -12.65
CA ALA A 488 13.08 -5.57 -11.42
C ALA A 488 14.22 -6.28 -10.74
N PRO A 489 14.36 -6.20 -9.41
CA PRO A 489 15.30 -7.04 -8.70
C PRO A 489 14.81 -8.48 -8.68
N ASN A 490 15.70 -9.42 -9.00
CA ASN A 490 15.59 -10.82 -8.61
C ASN A 490 15.78 -10.99 -7.09
N LEU A 491 16.47 -10.05 -6.44
CA LEU A 491 16.75 -10.06 -5.00
C LEU A 491 16.67 -8.64 -4.42
N SER A 492 15.81 -8.44 -3.41
CA SER A 492 15.74 -7.17 -2.67
C SER A 492 16.55 -7.26 -1.37
N LEU A 493 17.62 -6.47 -1.25
CA LEU A 493 18.58 -6.59 -0.13
C LEU A 493 18.16 -5.85 1.14
N GLN A 494 17.38 -4.76 1.04
CA GLN A 494 16.93 -3.97 2.19
C GLN A 494 15.72 -4.61 2.91
N LYS A 495 14.82 -5.20 2.12
CA LYS A 495 13.58 -5.83 2.61
C LYS A 495 13.21 -6.99 1.69
N GLY A 496 13.09 -8.19 2.22
CA GLY A 496 12.82 -9.37 1.41
C GLY A 496 12.79 -10.67 2.20
N SER A 497 12.62 -11.76 1.46
CA SER A 497 12.69 -13.11 2.01
C SER A 497 13.30 -14.09 1.03
N ILE A 498 13.95 -15.11 1.55
CA ILE A 498 14.25 -16.34 0.83
C ILE A 498 13.48 -17.50 1.48
N ARG A 499 12.90 -18.37 0.66
CA ARG A 499 12.37 -19.68 1.09
C ARG A 499 12.96 -20.75 0.20
N LEU A 500 13.41 -21.86 0.78
CA LEU A 500 14.04 -22.95 0.04
C LEU A 500 13.93 -24.27 0.80
N TRP A 501 14.06 -25.37 0.09
CA TRP A 501 14.31 -26.67 0.70
C TRP A 501 15.81 -26.97 0.69
N PHE A 502 16.31 -27.45 1.82
CA PHE A 502 17.72 -27.79 1.98
C PHE A 502 17.90 -29.13 2.66
N LYS A 503 18.82 -29.93 2.12
CA LYS A 503 19.29 -31.17 2.71
C LYS A 503 20.82 -31.11 2.80
N PRO A 504 21.39 -30.84 3.99
CA PRO A 504 22.84 -30.67 4.15
C PRO A 504 23.59 -31.99 3.95
N ASP A 505 24.89 -31.91 3.66
CA ASP A 505 25.81 -33.07 3.75
C ASP A 505 26.41 -33.21 5.18
N TRP A 506 26.05 -32.31 6.08
CA TRP A 506 26.59 -32.17 7.44
C TRP A 506 25.49 -32.23 8.52
N THR A 507 25.90 -32.49 9.75
CA THR A 507 25.06 -32.48 10.97
C THR A 507 25.34 -31.23 11.80
N LEU A 508 24.52 -30.97 12.84
CA LEU A 508 24.77 -29.85 13.78
C LEU A 508 26.15 -29.92 14.47
N SER A 509 26.73 -31.11 14.62
CA SER A 509 28.08 -31.29 15.16
C SER A 509 29.20 -31.13 14.13
N THR A 510 28.87 -31.06 12.83
CA THR A 510 29.83 -31.03 11.72
C THR A 510 29.58 -29.90 10.72
N VAL A 511 28.76 -28.91 11.10
CA VAL A 511 28.52 -27.71 10.28
C VAL A 511 29.85 -27.07 9.88
N PRO A 512 30.04 -26.75 8.58
CA PRO A 512 31.24 -26.08 8.10
C PRO A 512 31.50 -24.75 8.82
N THR A 513 32.75 -24.29 8.78
CA THR A 513 33.12 -22.97 9.31
C THR A 513 32.36 -21.83 8.62
N ARG A 514 31.99 -22.03 7.35
CA ARG A 514 31.08 -21.18 6.57
C ARG A 514 30.44 -22.01 5.45
N ALA A 515 29.13 -21.93 5.32
CA ALA A 515 28.33 -22.56 4.28
C ALA A 515 27.30 -21.55 3.76
N THR A 516 27.59 -20.94 2.61
CA THR A 516 26.84 -19.80 2.07
C THR A 516 25.57 -20.25 1.36
N LEU A 517 24.43 -19.66 1.75
CA LEU A 517 23.14 -19.85 1.09
C LEU A 517 22.91 -18.81 0.00
N LEU A 518 23.16 -17.54 0.32
CA LEU A 518 22.93 -16.42 -0.58
C LEU A 518 23.96 -15.33 -0.29
N GLU A 519 24.61 -14.80 -1.33
CA GLU A 519 25.66 -13.79 -1.14
C GLU A 519 25.75 -12.81 -2.30
N VAL A 520 25.87 -11.52 -1.97
CA VAL A 520 26.17 -10.42 -2.89
C VAL A 520 27.47 -9.80 -2.43
N GLY A 521 28.53 -10.01 -3.20
CA GLY A 521 29.88 -9.60 -2.83
C GLY A 521 30.53 -10.43 -1.72
N GLU A 522 31.85 -10.35 -1.63
CA GLU A 522 32.66 -11.12 -0.66
C GLU A 522 33.72 -10.25 0.03
N THR A 523 33.73 -8.93 -0.25
CA THR A 523 34.69 -8.01 0.37
C THR A 523 34.16 -7.58 1.72
N VAL A 524 34.96 -7.76 2.78
CA VAL A 524 34.61 -7.28 4.13
C VAL A 524 34.32 -5.78 4.09
N GLY A 525 33.14 -5.38 4.56
CA GLY A 525 32.65 -4.01 4.47
C GLY A 525 31.89 -3.64 3.20
N ASN A 526 31.77 -4.57 2.26
CA ASN A 526 31.07 -4.39 0.99
C ASN A 526 30.49 -5.74 0.52
N GLN A 527 29.62 -6.30 1.36
CA GLN A 527 29.02 -7.62 1.16
C GLN A 527 27.65 -7.70 1.83
N TRP A 528 26.81 -8.57 1.30
CA TRP A 528 25.58 -9.03 1.91
C TRP A 528 25.61 -10.55 1.86
N SER A 529 25.52 -11.23 3.00
CA SER A 529 25.69 -12.68 3.01
C SER A 529 24.79 -13.33 4.05
N LEU A 530 24.07 -14.36 3.61
CA LEU A 530 23.28 -15.28 4.41
C LEU A 530 23.97 -16.65 4.38
N TYR A 531 24.39 -17.14 5.55
CA TYR A 531 25.19 -18.36 5.62
C TYR A 531 25.02 -19.09 6.96
N PHE A 532 25.31 -20.39 6.94
CA PHE A 532 25.53 -21.19 8.14
C PHE A 532 26.99 -21.08 8.59
N LYS A 533 27.23 -21.10 9.90
CA LYS A 533 28.59 -21.18 10.47
C LYS A 533 28.61 -21.99 11.76
N ASN A 534 29.82 -22.32 12.21
CA ASN A 534 30.07 -22.85 13.55
C ASN A 534 31.32 -22.17 14.14
N ALA A 535 31.12 -21.08 14.87
CA ALA A 535 32.18 -20.23 15.40
C ALA A 535 32.22 -20.28 16.94
N GLY A 536 32.46 -21.45 17.52
CA GLY A 536 32.55 -21.60 18.98
C GLY A 536 31.93 -22.87 19.56
N GLY A 537 31.47 -23.80 18.72
CA GLY A 537 30.85 -25.06 19.13
C GLY A 537 29.33 -25.08 19.01
N THR A 538 28.70 -23.93 18.75
CA THR A 538 27.27 -23.82 18.44
C THR A 538 27.10 -23.46 16.96
N PRO A 539 26.42 -24.30 16.16
CA PRO A 539 26.09 -23.96 14.78
C PRO A 539 25.04 -22.83 14.74
N GLU A 540 25.14 -21.93 13.76
CA GLU A 540 24.37 -20.69 13.68
C GLU A 540 23.99 -20.35 12.23
N ILE A 541 22.91 -19.59 12.06
CA ILE A 541 22.54 -18.89 10.82
C ILE A 541 22.79 -17.39 11.04
N ASP A 542 23.59 -16.80 10.16
CA ASP A 542 23.93 -15.38 10.19
C ASP A 542 23.47 -14.68 8.91
N LEU A 543 23.00 -13.44 9.07
CA LEU A 543 22.88 -12.46 8.01
C LEU A 543 23.79 -11.28 8.33
N ILE A 544 24.62 -10.90 7.37
CA ILE A 544 25.46 -9.71 7.46
C ILE A 544 25.26 -8.81 6.26
N SER A 545 25.30 -7.50 6.47
CA SER A 545 25.41 -6.47 5.43
C SER A 545 26.49 -5.46 5.84
N GLY A 546 27.44 -5.13 4.96
CA GLY A 546 28.46 -4.12 5.21
C GLY A 546 29.61 -4.60 6.12
N ASN A 547 30.08 -3.73 7.03
CA ASN A 547 31.05 -4.08 8.10
C ASN A 547 30.43 -3.96 9.50
N PRO A 548 29.36 -4.69 9.81
CA PRO A 548 28.69 -4.52 11.07
C PRO A 548 29.49 -5.31 12.11
N GLY A 549 29.90 -4.66 13.21
CA GLY A 549 30.57 -5.33 14.32
C GLY A 549 29.75 -6.47 14.96
N THR A 550 28.46 -6.56 14.61
CA THR A 550 27.47 -7.56 15.05
C THR A 550 26.58 -7.94 13.86
N PRO A 551 26.27 -9.22 13.59
CA PRO A 551 25.37 -9.60 12.49
C PRO A 551 23.97 -9.00 12.63
N GLN A 552 23.37 -8.57 11.51
CA GLN A 552 21.99 -8.07 11.48
C GLN A 552 20.98 -9.18 11.80
N LEU A 553 21.27 -10.44 11.48
CA LEU A 553 20.58 -11.62 12.04
C LEU A 553 21.63 -12.55 12.61
N HIS A 554 21.37 -13.07 13.81
CA HIS A 554 22.19 -14.07 14.46
C HIS A 554 21.31 -15.09 15.17
N MET A 555 21.23 -16.31 14.64
CA MET A 555 20.37 -17.36 15.18
C MET A 555 21.15 -18.65 15.49
N PRO A 556 21.22 -19.06 16.76
CA PRO A 556 21.70 -20.39 17.15
C PRO A 556 20.82 -21.52 16.58
N MET A 557 21.45 -22.51 15.95
CA MET A 557 20.82 -23.74 15.47
C MET A 557 20.79 -24.79 16.58
N ASP A 558 19.80 -24.72 17.47
CA ASP A 558 19.66 -25.72 18.53
C ASP A 558 19.10 -27.06 18.02
N GLY A 559 19.37 -28.11 18.81
CA GLY A 559 18.95 -29.47 18.50
C GLY A 559 17.46 -29.76 18.67
N THR A 560 16.63 -28.81 19.16
CA THR A 560 15.17 -29.02 19.21
C THR A 560 14.53 -28.57 17.91
N PHE A 561 14.97 -27.44 17.35
CA PHE A 561 14.47 -26.90 16.09
C PHE A 561 15.10 -27.60 14.87
N PHE A 562 16.40 -27.90 14.92
CA PHE A 562 17.12 -28.63 13.85
C PHE A 562 17.37 -30.11 14.20
N SER A 563 16.44 -30.73 14.93
CA SER A 563 16.57 -32.10 15.44
C SER A 563 16.88 -33.16 14.37
N LYS A 564 16.39 -32.96 13.14
CA LYS A 564 16.69 -33.81 11.98
C LYS A 564 18.17 -33.78 11.62
N TRP A 565 18.74 -32.58 11.54
CA TRP A 565 20.16 -32.38 11.27
C TRP A 565 21.05 -32.65 12.48
N ALA A 566 20.49 -32.82 13.68
CA ALA A 566 21.27 -33.06 14.90
C ALA A 566 22.10 -34.35 14.80
N ASN A 567 21.51 -35.41 14.23
CA ASN A 567 22.14 -36.74 14.19
C ASN A 567 22.29 -37.32 12.78
N SER A 568 21.64 -36.75 11.76
CA SER A 568 21.70 -37.25 10.39
C SER A 568 21.55 -36.12 9.35
N PRO A 569 22.43 -36.05 8.34
CA PRO A 569 22.28 -35.09 7.23
C PRO A 569 21.20 -35.52 6.21
N ALA A 570 20.55 -36.67 6.41
CA ALA A 570 19.75 -37.31 5.35
C ALA A 570 18.40 -36.64 5.05
N ASP A 571 17.96 -35.69 5.88
CA ASP A 571 16.61 -35.14 5.82
C ASP A 571 16.54 -33.74 5.22
N TRP A 572 15.51 -33.55 4.38
CA TRP A 572 15.08 -32.25 3.89
C TRP A 572 14.43 -31.42 4.99
N LEU A 573 14.75 -30.13 5.01
CA LEU A 573 14.14 -29.11 5.84
C LEU A 573 13.77 -27.94 4.92
N ARG A 574 12.56 -27.40 5.08
CA ARG A 574 12.22 -26.12 4.46
C ARG A 574 12.74 -25.01 5.34
N LEU A 575 13.61 -24.16 4.81
CA LEU A 575 14.15 -22.98 5.48
C LEU A 575 13.53 -21.73 4.85
N SER A 576 13.09 -20.78 5.67
CA SER A 576 12.80 -19.43 5.21
C SER A 576 13.48 -18.42 6.10
N VAL A 577 14.09 -17.41 5.50
CA VAL A 577 14.75 -16.31 6.20
C VAL A 577 14.19 -15.01 5.66
N THR A 578 13.75 -14.13 6.54
CA THR A 578 13.17 -12.83 6.19
C THR A 578 13.98 -11.69 6.78
N TRP A 579 14.03 -10.56 6.08
CA TRP A 579 14.74 -9.37 6.50
C TRP A 579 14.02 -8.07 6.14
N GLY A 580 14.31 -7.01 6.90
CA GLY A 580 13.74 -5.68 6.71
C GLY A 580 14.51 -4.60 7.45
N SER A 581 14.12 -3.33 7.23
CA SER A 581 14.63 -2.17 7.96
C SER A 581 14.17 -2.18 9.43
N PRO A 582 15.01 -1.76 10.40
CA PRO A 582 14.64 -1.65 11.81
C PRO A 582 13.39 -0.79 12.07
N SER A 583 13.10 0.19 11.22
CA SER A 583 11.93 1.08 11.33
C SER A 583 10.62 0.46 10.80
N LEU A 584 10.69 -0.57 9.96
CA LEU A 584 9.53 -1.16 9.29
C LEU A 584 9.14 -2.51 9.89
N TRP A 585 10.10 -3.24 10.46
CA TRP A 585 9.91 -4.56 11.01
C TRP A 585 10.98 -4.82 12.09
N PRO A 586 10.64 -4.87 13.38
CA PRO A 586 11.53 -5.55 14.29
C PRO A 586 11.50 -7.05 13.95
N VAL A 587 12.70 -7.64 13.92
CA VAL A 587 13.00 -9.09 13.93
C VAL A 587 13.05 -9.77 12.56
N ASN A 588 14.27 -9.99 12.05
CA ASN A 588 14.58 -10.99 11.03
C ASN A 588 14.04 -12.37 11.49
N LYS A 589 13.17 -13.03 10.70
CA LYS A 589 12.55 -14.29 11.13
C LYS A 589 13.17 -15.47 10.37
N VAL A 590 13.44 -16.54 11.09
CA VAL A 590 13.78 -17.82 10.49
C VAL A 590 12.68 -18.84 10.77
N TYR A 591 12.22 -19.48 9.71
CA TYR A 591 11.24 -20.54 9.74
C TYR A 591 11.91 -21.83 9.28
N ALA A 592 11.79 -22.89 10.06
CA ALA A 592 12.29 -24.21 9.69
C ALA A 592 11.27 -25.29 10.05
N ASP A 593 10.93 -26.14 9.09
CA ASP A 593 9.97 -27.23 9.30
C ASP A 593 10.53 -28.57 8.84
N SER A 594 10.31 -29.56 9.69
CA SER A 594 10.80 -30.92 9.61
C SER A 594 9.79 -31.91 9.01
N GLN A 595 8.54 -31.55 8.71
CA GLN A 595 7.57 -32.51 8.17
C GLN A 595 6.82 -31.95 6.94
N PRO A 596 6.68 -32.73 5.85
CA PRO A 596 5.74 -32.39 4.79
C PRO A 596 4.26 -32.46 5.24
N VAL A 597 3.93 -32.96 6.44
CA VAL A 597 2.57 -33.45 6.76
C VAL A 597 1.93 -32.92 8.06
N SER A 598 2.60 -32.12 8.89
CA SER A 598 1.91 -31.56 10.07
C SER A 598 2.62 -30.35 10.66
N PHE A 599 1.98 -29.19 10.54
CA PHE A 599 2.38 -27.97 11.25
C PHE A 599 1.95 -28.07 12.71
N ASN A 600 2.90 -28.16 13.65
CA ASN A 600 2.60 -27.93 15.07
C ASN A 600 2.80 -26.44 15.36
N TYR A 601 1.68 -25.74 15.54
CA TYR A 601 1.54 -24.30 15.79
C TYR A 601 2.38 -23.71 16.96
N GLY A 602 3.13 -24.54 17.70
CA GLY A 602 3.92 -24.17 18.88
C GLY A 602 5.45 -24.13 18.72
N THR A 603 6.02 -24.12 17.50
CA THR A 603 7.49 -24.18 17.29
C THR A 603 8.10 -22.98 16.55
N TRP A 604 7.52 -21.79 16.71
CA TRP A 604 8.12 -20.55 16.21
C TRP A 604 9.24 -20.09 17.16
N LYS A 605 10.42 -19.76 16.62
CA LYS A 605 11.45 -19.05 17.37
C LYS A 605 11.77 -17.71 16.71
N TYR A 606 11.68 -16.66 17.51
CA TYR A 606 11.96 -15.29 17.11
C TYR A 606 13.37 -14.93 17.59
N TYR A 607 14.19 -14.37 16.71
CA TYR A 607 15.53 -13.91 17.04
C TYR A 607 15.70 -12.46 16.59
N GLY A 608 15.87 -11.57 17.57
CA GLY A 608 16.08 -10.15 17.34
C GLY A 608 17.25 -9.90 16.41
N GLY A 609 17.05 -8.99 15.47
CA GLY A 609 18.08 -8.47 14.57
C GLY A 609 17.93 -6.96 14.48
N THR A 610 19.02 -6.24 14.18
CA THR A 610 19.01 -4.77 14.04
C THR A 610 18.39 -4.28 12.73
N GLY A 611 17.90 -5.19 11.88
CA GLY A 611 17.46 -4.91 10.52
C GLY A 611 18.63 -4.49 9.61
N ILE A 612 18.35 -4.26 8.33
CA ILE A 612 19.36 -3.87 7.33
C ILE A 612 19.26 -2.37 7.07
N ASP A 613 20.31 -1.65 7.41
CA ASP A 613 20.48 -0.24 7.06
C ASP A 613 20.85 -0.12 5.57
N PRO A 614 20.20 0.75 4.78
CA PRO A 614 20.60 1.08 3.41
C PRO A 614 22.09 1.43 3.24
N ALA A 615 22.70 2.07 4.25
CA ALA A 615 24.11 2.44 4.25
C ALA A 615 25.04 1.22 4.30
N ASP A 616 24.57 0.10 4.85
CA ASP A 616 25.31 -1.16 4.94
C ASP A 616 25.20 -2.03 3.68
N LEU A 617 24.39 -1.63 2.68
CA LEU A 617 24.20 -2.43 1.49
C LEU A 617 25.47 -2.51 0.63
N PRO A 618 25.72 -3.66 -0.03
CA PRO A 618 26.80 -3.75 -0.98
C PRO A 618 26.62 -2.72 -2.06
N ASP A 619 27.77 -2.35 -2.57
CA ASP A 619 27.89 -1.26 -3.47
C ASP A 619 27.41 -1.67 -4.88
N ALA A 620 26.95 -0.72 -5.71
CA ALA A 620 26.37 -1.06 -7.02
C ALA A 620 27.29 -1.88 -7.94
N ALA A 621 28.62 -1.70 -7.84
CA ALA A 621 29.58 -2.45 -8.65
C ALA A 621 29.73 -3.90 -8.18
N VAL A 622 29.55 -4.13 -6.88
CA VAL A 622 29.45 -5.47 -6.28
C VAL A 622 28.10 -6.11 -6.60
N ARG A 623 27.00 -5.37 -6.43
CA ARG A 623 25.63 -5.81 -6.77
C ARG A 623 25.47 -6.16 -8.25
N GLY A 624 26.10 -5.39 -9.13
CA GLY A 624 26.12 -5.61 -10.57
C GLY A 624 26.88 -6.88 -11.00
N GLN A 625 27.61 -7.55 -10.09
CA GLN A 625 28.16 -8.88 -10.34
C GLN A 625 27.13 -10.00 -10.09
N GLY A 626 25.93 -9.63 -9.63
CA GLY A 626 24.86 -10.55 -9.29
C GLY A 626 24.96 -11.10 -7.87
N PHE A 627 24.04 -12.00 -7.55
CA PHE A 627 24.05 -12.76 -6.30
C PHE A 627 24.43 -14.21 -6.56
N ALA A 628 25.23 -14.77 -5.66
CA ALA A 628 25.59 -16.16 -5.64
C ALA A 628 24.57 -16.95 -4.81
N LEU A 629 24.09 -18.06 -5.36
CA LEU A 629 23.20 -19.01 -4.70
C LEU A 629 23.96 -20.29 -4.33
N SER A 630 23.85 -20.71 -3.06
CA SER A 630 24.49 -21.91 -2.50
C SER A 630 26.04 -21.93 -2.57
N SER A 631 26.67 -20.78 -2.77
CA SER A 631 28.14 -20.59 -2.81
C SER A 631 28.52 -19.17 -2.43
N ALA A 632 29.78 -18.97 -2.06
CA ALA A 632 30.37 -17.64 -2.04
C ALA A 632 30.54 -17.07 -3.47
N HIS A 633 30.61 -15.74 -3.58
CA HIS A 633 30.64 -15.05 -4.85
C HIS A 633 31.90 -15.38 -5.70
N ALA A 634 33.09 -15.46 -5.10
CA ALA A 634 34.30 -15.89 -5.81
C ALA A 634 34.37 -17.41 -6.07
N GLY A 635 33.42 -18.18 -5.54
CA GLY A 635 33.37 -19.64 -5.58
C GLY A 635 33.95 -20.30 -4.32
N GLY A 636 33.51 -21.53 -4.04
CA GLY A 636 33.79 -22.19 -2.77
C GLY A 636 32.81 -21.78 -1.66
N ASN A 637 33.10 -22.12 -0.40
CA ASN A 637 32.18 -21.97 0.74
C ASN A 637 30.74 -22.44 0.43
N VAL A 638 30.63 -23.49 -0.39
CA VAL A 638 29.34 -24.02 -0.82
C VAL A 638 28.52 -24.43 0.40
N ALA A 639 27.19 -24.25 0.34
CA ALA A 639 26.29 -24.64 1.43
C ALA A 639 26.50 -26.10 1.86
N GLY A 640 26.85 -26.97 0.91
CA GLY A 640 27.18 -28.38 1.12
C GLY A 640 25.93 -29.20 1.36
N GLY A 641 25.35 -29.74 0.28
CA GLY A 641 24.07 -30.46 0.32
C GLY A 641 23.30 -30.36 -1.00
N LEU A 642 22.02 -30.68 -0.94
CA LEU A 642 21.04 -30.46 -2.00
C LEU A 642 20.14 -29.26 -1.66
N VAL A 643 19.89 -28.42 -2.66
CA VAL A 643 19.00 -27.26 -2.59
C VAL A 643 17.88 -27.45 -3.61
N ASP A 644 16.65 -27.17 -3.20
CA ASP A 644 15.47 -27.33 -4.05
C ASP A 644 14.46 -26.21 -3.79
N GLU A 645 13.58 -25.94 -4.77
CA GLU A 645 12.42 -25.03 -4.63
C GLU A 645 12.78 -23.67 -3.97
N VAL A 646 13.77 -22.97 -4.54
CA VAL A 646 14.26 -21.66 -4.03
C VAL A 646 13.36 -20.54 -4.53
N GLU A 647 12.85 -19.73 -3.60
CA GLU A 647 11.94 -18.62 -3.86
C GLU A 647 12.48 -17.34 -3.22
N LEU A 648 12.38 -16.22 -3.94
CA LEU A 648 12.72 -14.88 -3.45
C LEU A 648 11.51 -13.96 -3.49
N PHE A 649 11.36 -13.13 -2.45
CA PHE A 649 10.25 -12.20 -2.27
C PHE A 649 10.78 -10.79 -1.99
N ASN A 650 10.05 -9.76 -2.45
CA ASN A 650 10.38 -8.34 -2.18
C ASN A 650 9.85 -7.84 -0.82
N TYR A 651 9.34 -8.74 0.02
CA TYR A 651 8.77 -8.43 1.33
C TYR A 651 9.09 -9.53 2.35
N PRO A 652 9.01 -9.23 3.67
CA PRO A 652 9.15 -10.22 4.72
C PRO A 652 7.91 -11.11 4.77
N ILE A 653 8.02 -12.40 4.41
CA ILE A 653 6.90 -13.33 4.45
C ILE A 653 6.57 -13.74 5.89
N GLY A 654 5.29 -13.78 6.22
CA GLY A 654 4.80 -14.19 7.54
C GLY A 654 4.12 -15.56 7.53
N LYS A 655 3.30 -15.81 8.56
CA LYS A 655 2.66 -17.12 8.78
C LYS A 655 1.72 -17.51 7.64
N VAL A 656 0.91 -16.58 7.13
CA VAL A 656 -0.11 -16.88 6.11
C VAL A 656 0.55 -17.32 4.80
N GLU A 657 1.70 -16.75 4.45
CA GLU A 657 2.48 -17.07 3.25
C GLU A 657 3.21 -18.41 3.39
N GLN A 658 3.66 -18.74 4.61
CA GLN A 658 4.30 -20.03 4.91
C GLN A 658 3.33 -21.21 4.79
N LEU A 659 2.04 -20.97 5.03
CA LEU A 659 0.96 -21.95 4.94
C LEU A 659 0.08 -21.76 3.71
N TRP A 660 0.41 -20.80 2.84
CA TRP A 660 -0.36 -20.46 1.65
C TRP A 660 -0.67 -21.69 0.82
N GLY A 661 0.34 -22.50 0.48
CA GLY A 661 0.12 -23.68 -0.35
C GLY A 661 -0.74 -24.78 0.28
N GLU A 662 -0.90 -24.81 1.60
CA GLU A 662 -1.76 -25.78 2.27
C GLU A 662 -3.26 -25.39 2.16
N HIS A 663 -3.53 -24.09 2.25
CA HIS A 663 -4.89 -23.58 2.43
C HIS A 663 -5.44 -22.85 1.21
N ALA A 664 -4.60 -22.17 0.42
CA ALA A 664 -5.00 -21.44 -0.76
C ALA A 664 -5.37 -22.39 -1.91
N TRP A 665 -6.53 -22.15 -2.49
CA TRP A 665 -6.97 -22.77 -3.74
C TRP A 665 -7.93 -21.81 -4.43
N ALA A 666 -7.92 -21.82 -5.76
CA ALA A 666 -8.73 -20.94 -6.59
C ALA A 666 -9.27 -21.70 -7.80
N ALA A 667 -10.25 -21.13 -8.48
CA ALA A 667 -10.86 -21.65 -9.68
C ALA A 667 -10.51 -20.80 -10.89
N GLU A 668 -10.11 -21.45 -11.97
CA GLU A 668 -10.01 -20.88 -13.30
C GLU A 668 -11.21 -21.37 -14.13
N ALA A 669 -11.97 -20.43 -14.68
CA ALA A 669 -13.16 -20.72 -15.47
C ALA A 669 -12.89 -20.50 -16.97
N GLN A 670 -13.33 -21.45 -17.79
CA GLN A 670 -13.22 -21.40 -19.24
C GLN A 670 -14.58 -21.68 -19.88
N ALA A 671 -15.05 -20.79 -20.77
CA ALA A 671 -16.34 -20.96 -21.45
C ALA A 671 -16.25 -21.76 -22.77
N THR A 672 -15.13 -21.67 -23.51
CA THR A 672 -14.97 -22.26 -24.86
C THR A 672 -13.66 -23.03 -25.02
N PRO A 673 -13.58 -24.10 -25.85
CA PRO A 673 -14.64 -24.64 -26.71
C PRO A 673 -15.71 -25.46 -25.98
N THR A 674 -15.44 -25.91 -24.75
CA THR A 674 -16.40 -26.57 -23.86
C THR A 674 -16.28 -25.93 -22.48
N PRO A 675 -17.39 -25.65 -21.76
CA PRO A 675 -17.34 -25.10 -20.41
C PRO A 675 -16.54 -26.01 -19.47
N HIS A 676 -15.63 -25.41 -18.72
CA HIS A 676 -14.69 -26.12 -17.89
C HIS A 676 -14.29 -25.27 -16.68
N ILE A 677 -14.19 -25.89 -15.51
CA ILE A 677 -13.60 -25.29 -14.29
C ILE A 677 -12.37 -26.08 -13.90
N THR A 678 -11.27 -25.37 -13.70
CA THR A 678 -10.04 -25.94 -13.16
C THR A 678 -9.80 -25.38 -11.77
N LEU A 679 -9.89 -26.21 -10.74
CA LEU A 679 -9.50 -25.82 -9.39
C LEU A 679 -8.01 -26.05 -9.21
N ARG A 680 -7.29 -25.04 -8.75
CA ARG A 680 -5.84 -25.07 -8.58
C ARG A 680 -5.42 -24.78 -7.16
N GLN A 681 -4.34 -25.40 -6.75
CA GLN A 681 -3.53 -25.03 -5.59
C GLN A 681 -2.17 -24.55 -6.08
N THR A 682 -1.40 -23.91 -5.21
CA THR A 682 0.00 -23.59 -5.54
C THR A 682 0.85 -24.86 -5.62
N ASP A 683 1.96 -24.78 -6.34
CA ASP A 683 2.94 -25.85 -6.50
C ASP A 683 3.80 -26.12 -5.23
N ASP A 684 3.21 -26.06 -4.03
CA ASP A 684 3.91 -26.36 -2.77
C ASP A 684 4.07 -27.88 -2.56
N PRO A 685 5.30 -28.44 -2.63
CA PRO A 685 5.54 -29.88 -2.60
C PRO A 685 5.19 -30.56 -1.25
N ARG A 686 4.84 -29.80 -0.20
CA ARG A 686 4.29 -30.37 1.06
C ARG A 686 2.96 -31.08 0.88
N LEU A 687 2.16 -30.68 -0.11
CA LEU A 687 0.78 -31.16 -0.26
C LEU A 687 0.66 -32.66 -0.54
N ASP A 688 1.74 -33.34 -0.93
CA ASP A 688 1.73 -34.72 -1.43
C ASP A 688 1.32 -35.79 -0.38
N ALA A 689 1.02 -35.39 0.85
CA ALA A 689 0.72 -36.29 1.96
C ALA A 689 -0.74 -36.22 2.48
N THR A 690 -1.52 -35.18 2.16
CA THR A 690 -2.92 -35.05 2.60
C THR A 690 -3.87 -35.15 1.42
N ALA A 691 -4.59 -36.26 1.32
CA ALA A 691 -5.56 -36.46 0.27
C ALA A 691 -6.91 -35.79 0.62
N TYR A 692 -7.52 -35.13 -0.38
CA TYR A 692 -8.86 -34.54 -0.28
C TYR A 692 -9.82 -35.04 -1.36
N TYR A 693 -11.07 -35.32 -1.01
CA TYR A 693 -12.16 -35.44 -1.97
C TYR A 693 -12.69 -34.06 -2.36
N TYR A 694 -12.98 -33.87 -3.64
CA TYR A 694 -13.56 -32.63 -4.16
C TYR A 694 -15.02 -32.83 -4.50
N TRP A 695 -15.85 -31.89 -4.08
CA TRP A 695 -17.30 -31.95 -4.19
C TRP A 695 -17.83 -30.67 -4.82
N ARG A 696 -18.89 -30.79 -5.62
CA ARG A 696 -19.60 -29.68 -6.25
C ARG A 696 -21.09 -29.80 -5.98
N ARG A 697 -21.77 -28.66 -5.86
CA ARG A 697 -23.23 -28.57 -5.99
C ARG A 697 -23.62 -27.25 -6.68
N PRO A 698 -24.77 -27.18 -7.36
CA PRO A 698 -25.36 -25.88 -7.71
C PRO A 698 -25.61 -25.05 -6.44
N PHE A 699 -25.39 -23.74 -6.51
CA PHE A 699 -25.58 -22.85 -5.37
C PHE A 699 -26.97 -23.00 -4.74
N GLY A 700 -27.01 -23.22 -3.43
CA GLY A 700 -28.25 -23.39 -2.66
C GLY A 700 -28.87 -24.80 -2.73
N ALA A 701 -28.29 -25.73 -3.51
CA ALA A 701 -28.70 -27.13 -3.47
C ALA A 701 -28.24 -27.80 -2.15
N THR A 702 -28.93 -28.84 -1.73
CA THR A 702 -28.57 -29.58 -0.50
C THR A 702 -27.67 -30.78 -0.75
N THR A 703 -27.58 -31.25 -2.00
CA THR A 703 -26.86 -32.49 -2.36
C THR A 703 -25.53 -32.18 -3.04
N TRP A 704 -24.44 -32.74 -2.50
CA TRP A 704 -23.09 -32.68 -3.05
C TRP A 704 -22.84 -33.81 -4.04
N THR A 705 -22.17 -33.51 -5.14
CA THR A 705 -21.71 -34.46 -6.16
C THR A 705 -20.20 -34.52 -6.14
N LYS A 706 -19.61 -35.73 -6.12
CA LYS A 706 -18.15 -35.89 -6.14
C LYS A 706 -17.60 -35.49 -7.52
N VAL A 707 -16.60 -34.62 -7.54
CA VAL A 707 -15.87 -34.18 -8.74
C VAL A 707 -14.68 -35.09 -9.00
N GLN A 708 -13.89 -35.35 -7.95
CA GLN A 708 -12.68 -36.16 -8.02
C GLN A 708 -12.53 -37.01 -6.73
N ASP A 709 -12.03 -38.23 -6.88
CA ASP A 709 -11.64 -39.12 -5.78
C ASP A 709 -10.35 -38.63 -5.11
N ASN A 710 -10.12 -39.02 -3.85
CA ASN A 710 -9.05 -38.60 -2.93
C ASN A 710 -7.62 -38.64 -3.51
N PRO A 711 -7.11 -37.60 -4.18
CA PRO A 711 -5.78 -37.61 -4.73
C PRO A 711 -4.79 -37.12 -3.66
N THR A 712 -3.71 -37.86 -3.43
CA THR A 712 -2.66 -37.44 -2.49
C THR A 712 -1.80 -36.32 -3.06
N SER A 713 -1.73 -36.13 -4.39
CA SER A 713 -0.78 -35.22 -5.05
C SER A 713 -1.39 -34.35 -6.16
N ALA A 714 -2.73 -34.34 -6.33
CA ALA A 714 -3.33 -33.52 -7.39
C ALA A 714 -3.38 -32.05 -6.97
N ARG A 715 -2.63 -31.21 -7.69
CA ARG A 715 -2.60 -29.74 -7.53
C ARG A 715 -3.62 -29.03 -8.41
N THR A 716 -4.23 -29.80 -9.29
CA THR A 716 -5.15 -29.35 -10.32
C THR A 716 -6.28 -30.37 -10.42
N ILE A 717 -7.51 -29.88 -10.32
CA ILE A 717 -8.75 -30.64 -10.40
C ILE A 717 -9.53 -30.09 -11.59
N GLU A 718 -9.87 -30.96 -12.52
CA GLU A 718 -10.55 -30.59 -13.77
C GLU A 718 -12.03 -31.01 -13.69
N ASP A 719 -12.93 -30.07 -13.95
CA ASP A 719 -14.38 -30.29 -13.92
C ASP A 719 -15.04 -29.80 -15.21
N SER A 720 -15.41 -30.77 -16.06
CA SER A 720 -16.11 -30.54 -17.33
C SER A 720 -17.64 -30.68 -17.22
N ASN A 721 -18.18 -31.03 -16.05
CA ASN A 721 -19.62 -31.25 -15.86
C ASN A 721 -20.32 -29.98 -15.34
N VAL A 722 -20.00 -28.86 -15.98
CA VAL A 722 -20.37 -27.51 -15.58
C VAL A 722 -20.96 -26.75 -16.77
N ALA A 723 -21.70 -25.68 -16.51
CA ALA A 723 -22.31 -24.85 -17.55
C ALA A 723 -22.00 -23.37 -17.33
N VAL A 724 -21.94 -22.61 -18.42
CA VAL A 724 -21.93 -21.15 -18.40
C VAL A 724 -23.19 -20.64 -17.72
N ASN A 725 -23.07 -19.53 -16.99
CA ASN A 725 -24.16 -18.89 -16.27
C ASN A 725 -24.83 -19.77 -15.19
N VAL A 726 -24.05 -20.65 -14.55
CA VAL A 726 -24.49 -21.40 -13.37
C VAL A 726 -23.49 -21.16 -12.24
N LEU A 727 -23.99 -20.75 -11.08
CA LEU A 727 -23.20 -20.60 -9.87
C LEU A 727 -23.11 -21.95 -9.15
N TYR A 728 -21.90 -22.40 -8.86
CA TYR A 728 -21.62 -23.62 -8.12
C TYR A 728 -20.99 -23.31 -6.76
N GLU A 729 -21.18 -24.20 -5.80
CA GLU A 729 -20.36 -24.29 -4.60
C GLU A 729 -19.45 -25.50 -4.74
N TYR A 730 -18.15 -25.30 -4.50
CA TYR A 730 -17.15 -26.35 -4.41
C TYR A 730 -16.67 -26.48 -2.98
N ALA A 731 -16.40 -27.70 -2.55
CA ALA A 731 -15.85 -27.99 -1.23
C ALA A 731 -14.80 -29.08 -1.32
N ARG A 732 -13.83 -29.00 -0.40
CA ARG A 732 -12.88 -30.09 -0.14
C ARG A 732 -13.24 -30.80 1.16
N SER A 733 -13.05 -32.11 1.20
CA SER A 733 -13.30 -32.92 2.39
C SER A 733 -12.25 -34.03 2.52
N GLN A 734 -11.85 -34.34 3.75
CA GLN A 734 -11.01 -35.51 4.03
C GLN A 734 -11.82 -36.82 4.13
N THR A 735 -13.16 -36.72 4.09
CA THR A 735 -14.06 -37.88 4.21
C THR A 735 -14.94 -38.03 2.98
N ASP A 736 -15.37 -39.28 2.72
CA ASP A 736 -16.34 -39.63 1.68
C ASP A 736 -17.41 -40.57 2.29
N PRO A 737 -18.69 -40.15 2.38
CA PRO A 737 -19.25 -38.87 1.93
C PRO A 737 -18.71 -37.67 2.73
N PRO A 738 -18.89 -36.42 2.24
CA PRO A 738 -18.46 -35.26 2.99
C PRO A 738 -19.27 -35.16 4.28
N GLY A 739 -18.59 -34.93 5.41
CA GLY A 739 -19.25 -34.64 6.69
C GLY A 739 -20.03 -33.32 6.66
N GLU A 740 -20.75 -33.01 7.74
CA GLU A 740 -21.48 -31.73 7.86
C GLU A 740 -20.56 -30.51 7.96
N ASP A 741 -19.31 -30.71 8.41
CA ASP A 741 -18.30 -29.67 8.61
C ASP A 741 -17.37 -29.59 7.39
N LEU A 742 -17.92 -29.14 6.26
CA LEU A 742 -17.17 -28.91 5.02
C LEU A 742 -16.20 -27.75 5.19
N GLN A 743 -14.90 -28.04 5.08
CA GLN A 743 -13.87 -27.02 5.17
C GLN A 743 -13.71 -26.27 3.84
N GLY A 744 -13.75 -24.94 3.91
CA GLY A 744 -13.41 -24.06 2.79
C GLY A 744 -14.33 -24.27 1.60
N VAL A 745 -15.62 -23.98 1.75
CA VAL A 745 -16.54 -23.90 0.61
C VAL A 745 -16.23 -22.64 -0.19
N GLN A 746 -16.21 -22.75 -1.51
CA GLN A 746 -16.00 -21.64 -2.42
C GLN A 746 -17.08 -21.61 -3.49
N THR A 747 -17.61 -20.43 -3.78
CA THR A 747 -18.50 -20.20 -4.91
C THR A 747 -17.71 -19.95 -6.19
N VAL A 748 -18.13 -20.62 -7.28
CA VAL A 748 -17.46 -20.56 -8.58
C VAL A 748 -18.47 -20.40 -9.70
N GLY A 749 -18.23 -19.44 -10.60
CA GLY A 749 -19.06 -19.18 -11.78
C GLY A 749 -18.25 -19.16 -13.08
N ILE A 750 -18.94 -19.39 -14.21
CA ILE A 750 -18.38 -19.23 -15.57
C ILE A 750 -19.24 -18.22 -16.30
N GLU A 751 -18.66 -17.05 -16.61
CA GLU A 751 -19.31 -15.94 -17.32
C GLU A 751 -20.76 -15.70 -16.83
N LEU A 752 -20.96 -15.61 -15.51
CA LEU A 752 -22.30 -15.34 -14.94
C LEU A 752 -22.87 -14.05 -15.56
N GLU A 753 -24.15 -14.08 -15.91
CA GLU A 753 -24.83 -12.92 -16.51
C GLU A 753 -24.82 -11.70 -15.57
N PRO A 754 -24.81 -10.47 -16.11
CA PRO A 754 -24.77 -9.27 -15.30
C PRO A 754 -26.06 -9.11 -14.48
N VAL A 755 -25.89 -8.73 -13.21
CA VAL A 755 -27.03 -8.50 -12.30
C VAL A 755 -27.55 -7.08 -12.49
N HIS A 756 -28.59 -6.93 -13.32
CA HIS A 756 -29.24 -5.64 -13.59
C HIS A 756 -30.05 -5.09 -12.41
N GLN A 757 -30.69 -5.99 -11.65
CA GLN A 757 -31.49 -5.68 -10.47
C GLN A 757 -30.98 -6.51 -9.30
N ARG A 758 -30.48 -5.84 -8.27
CA ARG A 758 -29.85 -6.50 -7.11
C ARG A 758 -30.85 -6.85 -6.02
N GLY A 759 -31.87 -6.00 -5.86
CA GLY A 759 -32.89 -6.20 -4.85
C GLY A 759 -33.50 -4.91 -4.34
N HIS A 760 -33.88 -4.92 -3.06
CA HIS A 760 -34.55 -3.83 -2.37
C HIS A 760 -33.79 -3.42 -1.10
N VAL A 761 -33.52 -2.12 -0.95
CA VAL A 761 -32.89 -1.53 0.24
C VAL A 761 -33.94 -0.80 1.07
N ILE A 762 -34.04 -1.16 2.34
CA ILE A 762 -34.81 -0.44 3.35
C ILE A 762 -33.84 0.48 4.09
N LEU A 763 -33.86 1.77 3.76
CA LEU A 763 -32.93 2.76 4.29
C LEU A 763 -33.53 3.43 5.54
N LEU A 764 -33.04 3.03 6.71
CA LEU A 764 -33.44 3.58 8.01
C LEU A 764 -32.47 4.70 8.42
N VAL A 765 -33.00 5.85 8.80
CA VAL A 765 -32.18 7.02 9.16
C VAL A 765 -32.62 7.58 10.50
N ASP A 766 -31.65 7.85 11.37
CA ASP A 766 -31.88 8.58 12.62
C ASP A 766 -32.44 9.99 12.32
N PRO A 767 -33.56 10.40 12.96
CA PRO A 767 -34.16 11.72 12.76
C PRO A 767 -33.21 12.89 13.00
N THR A 768 -32.11 12.72 13.75
CA THR A 768 -31.12 13.78 13.94
C THR A 768 -30.40 14.20 12.66
N PHE A 769 -30.45 13.40 11.60
CA PHE A 769 -29.77 13.68 10.32
C PHE A 769 -30.73 13.95 9.16
N LEU A 770 -32.04 13.96 9.43
CA LEU A 770 -33.08 14.24 8.44
C LEU A 770 -33.30 15.75 8.24
N PRO A 771 -33.94 16.15 7.12
CA PRO A 771 -34.14 17.55 6.79
C PRO A 771 -34.81 18.35 7.91
N GLY A 772 -34.27 19.53 8.20
CA GLY A 772 -34.78 20.43 9.25
C GLY A 772 -34.15 20.23 10.64
N SER A 773 -33.25 19.26 10.79
CA SER A 773 -32.33 19.15 11.94
C SER A 773 -31.14 20.10 11.79
N PRO A 774 -30.49 20.55 12.90
CA PRO A 774 -29.20 21.24 12.83
C PRO A 774 -28.06 20.43 12.19
N ASN A 775 -28.21 19.11 12.10
CA ASN A 775 -27.20 18.19 11.58
C ASN A 775 -27.67 17.49 10.28
N ASP A 776 -28.36 18.23 9.42
CA ASP A 776 -28.96 17.74 8.16
C ASP A 776 -27.93 17.11 7.22
N LEU A 777 -28.21 15.89 6.75
CA LEU A 777 -27.42 15.13 5.76
C LEU A 777 -28.22 14.80 4.48
N SER A 778 -29.24 15.61 4.15
CA SER A 778 -30.14 15.35 3.03
C SER A 778 -29.43 15.24 1.68
N ALA A 779 -28.34 15.98 1.47
CA ALA A 779 -27.58 15.94 0.21
C ALA A 779 -26.83 14.61 0.05
N GLU A 780 -26.16 14.18 1.11
CA GLU A 780 -25.39 12.95 1.17
C GLU A 780 -26.31 11.72 1.10
N ILE A 781 -27.46 11.76 1.78
CA ILE A 781 -28.49 10.71 1.72
C ILE A 781 -29.11 10.63 0.31
N ALA A 782 -29.31 11.77 -0.37
CA ALA A 782 -29.78 11.78 -1.75
C ALA A 782 -28.75 11.18 -2.71
N GLN A 783 -27.47 11.50 -2.54
CA GLN A 783 -26.37 10.89 -3.31
C GLN A 783 -26.32 9.38 -3.09
N LEU A 784 -26.40 8.92 -1.84
CA LEU A 784 -26.48 7.49 -1.52
C LEU A 784 -27.66 6.81 -2.22
N LYS A 785 -28.85 7.44 -2.24
CA LYS A 785 -30.00 6.89 -2.96
C LYS A 785 -29.71 6.75 -4.46
N GLU A 786 -29.08 7.74 -5.08
CA GLU A 786 -28.67 7.69 -6.48
C GLU A 786 -27.64 6.58 -6.73
N ASP A 787 -26.64 6.44 -5.85
CA ASP A 787 -25.59 5.41 -5.94
C ASP A 787 -26.14 3.98 -5.78
N LEU A 788 -27.11 3.79 -4.88
CA LEU A 788 -27.80 2.51 -4.70
C LEU A 788 -28.62 2.16 -5.95
N VAL A 789 -29.39 3.11 -6.48
CA VAL A 789 -30.16 2.91 -7.72
C VAL A 789 -29.24 2.65 -8.90
N GLY A 790 -28.12 3.36 -8.98
CA GLY A 790 -27.11 3.19 -10.02
C GLY A 790 -26.42 1.83 -10.00
N ASP A 791 -26.30 1.20 -8.84
CA ASP A 791 -25.81 -0.18 -8.73
C ASP A 791 -26.89 -1.24 -9.04
N GLY A 792 -28.16 -0.83 -9.14
CA GLY A 792 -29.29 -1.69 -9.48
C GLY A 792 -30.21 -2.04 -8.31
N TRP A 793 -30.22 -1.24 -7.24
CA TRP A 793 -31.16 -1.40 -6.12
C TRP A 793 -32.43 -0.58 -6.31
N THR A 794 -33.55 -1.08 -5.81
CA THR A 794 -34.70 -0.22 -5.46
C THR A 794 -34.55 0.22 -4.00
N VAL A 795 -35.02 1.42 -3.64
CA VAL A 795 -34.78 1.98 -2.30
C VAL A 795 -36.09 2.48 -1.68
N ALA A 796 -36.46 1.92 -0.52
CA ALA A 796 -37.47 2.47 0.37
C ALA A 796 -36.80 3.32 1.45
N GLY A 797 -36.85 4.65 1.30
CA GLY A 797 -36.33 5.60 2.28
C GLY A 797 -35.86 6.93 1.68
N PRO A 798 -35.29 7.83 2.52
CA PRO A 798 -34.96 7.59 3.93
C PRO A 798 -36.20 7.45 4.82
N LEU A 799 -36.23 6.43 5.67
CA LEU A 799 -37.29 6.16 6.64
C LEU A 799 -36.86 6.63 8.03
N GLU A 800 -37.66 7.47 8.67
CA GLU A 800 -37.38 7.98 10.02
C GLU A 800 -37.45 6.85 11.07
N ALA A 801 -36.29 6.43 11.55
CA ALA A 801 -36.13 5.35 12.52
C ALA A 801 -35.64 5.91 13.86
N ARG A 802 -36.38 5.64 14.94
CA ARG A 802 -36.17 6.33 16.23
C ARG A 802 -34.80 6.03 16.83
N ARG A 803 -34.16 7.09 17.32
CA ARG A 803 -32.84 7.09 17.96
C ARG A 803 -32.84 6.28 19.28
N HIS A 804 -31.72 5.62 19.55
CA HIS A 804 -31.45 4.91 20.79
C HIS A 804 -31.25 5.89 21.96
N GLU A 805 -31.93 5.64 23.08
CA GLU A 805 -31.65 6.32 24.34
C GLU A 805 -30.53 5.61 25.09
N GLU A 806 -29.46 6.35 25.39
CA GLU A 806 -28.30 5.80 26.08
C GLU A 806 -28.65 5.36 27.51
N GLN A 807 -28.22 4.15 27.85
CA GLN A 807 -28.35 3.60 29.19
C GLN A 807 -27.20 2.62 29.47
N THR A 808 -26.92 2.38 30.74
CA THR A 808 -25.98 1.32 31.12
C THR A 808 -26.61 -0.04 30.84
N ILE A 809 -25.99 -0.80 29.94
CA ILE A 809 -26.38 -2.16 29.61
C ILE A 809 -25.75 -3.10 30.62
N SER A 810 -26.56 -3.86 31.34
CA SER A 810 -26.08 -4.77 32.36
C SER A 810 -27.12 -5.86 32.68
N PRO A 811 -26.67 -7.06 33.10
CA PRO A 811 -27.50 -8.07 33.72
C PRO A 811 -28.20 -7.68 35.04
N ALA A 812 -28.42 -6.40 35.33
CA ALA A 812 -29.12 -5.96 36.54
C ALA A 812 -30.08 -4.80 36.24
N ILE A 813 -30.11 -4.31 34.99
CA ILE A 813 -30.80 -3.09 34.59
C ILE A 813 -31.71 -3.44 33.42
N GLN A 814 -33.02 -3.33 33.62
CA GLN A 814 -34.00 -3.50 32.54
C GLN A 814 -33.74 -2.50 31.41
N TYR A 815 -33.95 -2.95 30.17
CA TYR A 815 -33.85 -2.13 28.98
C TYR A 815 -34.92 -1.04 28.98
N SER A 816 -34.55 0.21 28.66
CA SER A 816 -35.42 1.37 28.66
C SER A 816 -36.77 1.08 27.97
N PRO A 817 -37.91 1.39 28.62
CA PRO A 817 -39.23 1.23 28.01
C PRO A 817 -39.38 1.98 26.68
N ALA A 818 -38.71 3.13 26.53
CA ALA A 818 -38.73 3.90 25.29
C ALA A 818 -37.98 3.15 24.18
N ASN A 819 -36.79 2.61 24.47
CA ASN A 819 -36.07 1.79 23.51
C ASN A 819 -36.86 0.52 23.15
N LYS A 820 -37.51 -0.16 24.12
CA LYS A 820 -38.36 -1.32 23.84
C LYS A 820 -39.51 -0.99 22.89
N ALA A 821 -40.17 0.16 23.07
CA ALA A 821 -41.20 0.63 22.14
C ALA A 821 -40.63 1.03 20.77
N ASN A 822 -39.42 1.58 20.73
CA ASN A 822 -38.75 1.96 19.48
C ASN A 822 -38.33 0.73 18.66
N LEU A 823 -37.86 -0.35 19.29
CA LEU A 823 -37.54 -1.61 18.61
C LEU A 823 -38.74 -2.13 17.82
N ALA A 824 -39.91 -2.22 18.47
CA ALA A 824 -41.15 -2.66 17.82
C ALA A 824 -41.57 -1.73 16.67
N TYR A 825 -41.41 -0.41 16.83
CA TYR A 825 -41.69 0.55 15.78
C TYR A 825 -40.77 0.37 14.56
N VAL A 826 -39.46 0.22 14.78
CA VAL A 826 -38.49 0.01 13.70
C VAL A 826 -38.75 -1.32 12.99
N HIS A 827 -39.07 -2.38 13.72
CA HIS A 827 -39.45 -3.67 13.13
C HIS A 827 -40.71 -3.54 12.25
N GLN A 828 -41.74 -2.83 12.73
CA GLN A 828 -42.93 -2.54 11.94
C GLN A 828 -42.63 -1.74 10.66
N LEU A 829 -41.70 -0.77 10.72
CA LEU A 829 -41.25 -0.03 9.53
C LEU A 829 -40.59 -0.95 8.51
N ILE A 830 -39.72 -1.87 8.95
CA ILE A 830 -39.07 -2.84 8.08
C ILE A 830 -40.12 -3.75 7.43
N ALA A 831 -41.02 -4.33 8.21
CA ALA A 831 -42.07 -5.22 7.71
C ALA A 831 -43.00 -4.51 6.69
N ALA A 832 -43.28 -3.22 6.89
CA ALA A 832 -44.12 -2.43 5.97
C ALA A 832 -43.44 -2.09 4.63
N ASN A 833 -42.11 -2.15 4.57
CA ASN A 833 -41.32 -1.82 3.38
C ASN A 833 -40.57 -3.04 2.79
N TYR A 834 -40.86 -4.25 3.28
CA TYR A 834 -40.29 -5.47 2.73
C TYR A 834 -40.92 -5.82 1.37
N ASP A 835 -40.08 -6.11 0.37
CA ASP A 835 -40.54 -6.65 -0.92
C ASP A 835 -40.61 -8.19 -0.86
N GLY A 836 -41.82 -8.72 -0.72
CA GLY A 836 -42.08 -10.16 -0.68
C GLY A 836 -42.08 -10.87 -2.02
N THR A 837 -41.69 -10.20 -3.11
CA THR A 837 -41.61 -10.83 -4.44
C THR A 837 -40.58 -11.95 -4.44
N PRO A 838 -40.93 -13.19 -4.84
CA PRO A 838 -40.01 -14.32 -4.82
C PRO A 838 -38.74 -14.04 -5.63
N GLY A 839 -37.57 -14.19 -4.98
CA GLY A 839 -36.26 -13.96 -5.61
C GLY A 839 -35.72 -12.53 -5.49
N VAL A 840 -36.49 -11.58 -4.94
CA VAL A 840 -35.99 -10.25 -4.59
C VAL A 840 -35.25 -10.32 -3.24
N GLU A 841 -33.96 -10.00 -3.26
CA GLU A 841 -33.17 -9.89 -2.04
C GLU A 841 -33.47 -8.55 -1.35
N ASN A 842 -33.76 -8.58 -0.05
CA ASN A 842 -33.98 -7.39 0.75
C ASN A 842 -32.75 -7.14 1.65
N VAL A 843 -32.44 -5.88 1.91
CA VAL A 843 -31.34 -5.46 2.78
C VAL A 843 -31.79 -4.27 3.63
N VAL A 844 -31.50 -4.30 4.93
CA VAL A 844 -31.69 -3.15 5.82
C VAL A 844 -30.37 -2.39 5.92
N PHE A 845 -30.39 -1.11 5.60
CA PHE A 845 -29.24 -0.22 5.78
C PHE A 845 -29.59 0.89 6.76
N ILE A 846 -28.85 0.97 7.87
CA ILE A 846 -29.09 1.88 8.99
C ILE A 846 -28.04 2.98 9.00
N LEU A 847 -28.49 4.24 8.98
CA LEU A 847 -27.65 5.43 9.16
C LEU A 847 -27.94 6.08 10.51
N GLY A 848 -26.91 6.19 11.34
CA GLY A 848 -26.96 6.83 12.64
C GLY A 848 -27.37 5.91 13.78
N ARG A 849 -27.73 6.54 14.89
CA ARG A 849 -27.92 5.91 16.20
C ARG A 849 -29.33 5.33 16.36
N VAL A 850 -29.88 4.71 15.32
CA VAL A 850 -31.19 4.02 15.36
C VAL A 850 -31.19 2.99 16.50
N THR A 851 -32.32 2.84 17.20
CA THR A 851 -32.47 1.99 18.40
C THR A 851 -31.77 0.64 18.25
N ILE A 852 -30.97 0.25 19.26
CA ILE A 852 -30.06 -0.89 19.19
C ILE A 852 -30.66 -2.10 19.93
N PRO A 853 -31.02 -3.20 19.25
CA PRO A 853 -31.47 -4.43 19.91
C PRO A 853 -30.31 -5.11 20.64
N TYR A 854 -30.64 -5.87 21.69
CA TYR A 854 -29.65 -6.56 22.52
C TYR A 854 -30.12 -7.99 22.82
N SER A 855 -29.19 -8.96 22.80
CA SER A 855 -29.52 -10.37 23.02
C SER A 855 -28.38 -11.22 23.56
N GLY A 856 -28.75 -12.35 24.18
CA GLY A 856 -27.83 -13.40 24.62
C GLY A 856 -27.45 -13.28 26.09
N ARG A 857 -26.71 -14.29 26.57
CA ARG A 857 -26.33 -14.41 28.00
C ARG A 857 -24.83 -14.56 28.26
N GLY A 858 -24.02 -14.81 27.23
CA GLY A 858 -22.65 -15.29 27.36
C GLY A 858 -21.60 -14.21 27.10
N GLY A 859 -20.45 -14.30 27.78
CA GLY A 859 -19.24 -13.58 27.35
C GLY A 859 -18.65 -14.31 26.15
N PHE A 860 -19.18 -14.04 24.97
CA PHE A 860 -18.86 -14.82 23.76
C PHE A 860 -17.39 -14.70 23.35
N ASP A 861 -16.71 -13.62 23.72
CA ASP A 861 -15.26 -13.43 23.55
C ASP A 861 -14.40 -14.14 24.61
N GLY A 862 -15.00 -14.92 25.51
CA GLY A 862 -14.30 -15.70 26.53
C GLY A 862 -14.08 -14.98 27.87
N HIS A 863 -14.51 -13.72 28.03
CA HIS A 863 -14.32 -12.97 29.26
C HIS A 863 -15.51 -13.13 30.22
N PRO A 864 -15.33 -13.66 31.45
CA PRO A 864 -16.41 -13.77 32.42
C PRO A 864 -17.03 -12.43 32.82
N SER A 865 -16.25 -11.34 32.77
CA SER A 865 -16.73 -9.97 33.03
C SER A 865 -17.61 -9.40 31.92
N HIS A 866 -17.65 -10.06 30.76
CA HIS A 866 -18.40 -9.64 29.57
C HIS A 866 -19.67 -10.49 29.36
N GLY A 867 -20.15 -11.14 30.43
CA GLY A 867 -21.40 -11.90 30.41
C GLY A 867 -22.62 -10.99 30.44
N GLY A 868 -23.58 -11.24 29.55
CA GLY A 868 -24.82 -10.47 29.45
C GLY A 868 -25.31 -10.36 28.01
N PRO A 869 -26.30 -9.48 27.77
CA PRO A 869 -26.82 -9.23 26.43
C PRO A 869 -25.86 -8.34 25.64
N TRP A 870 -25.54 -8.76 24.41
CA TRP A 870 -24.69 -8.03 23.46
C TRP A 870 -25.58 -7.35 22.43
N VAL A 871 -25.09 -6.32 21.73
CA VAL A 871 -25.78 -5.77 20.53
C VAL A 871 -26.26 -6.88 19.60
N ALA A 872 -27.39 -6.72 18.92
CA ALA A 872 -28.02 -7.80 18.14
C ALA A 872 -28.76 -7.30 16.89
N ASP A 873 -28.10 -6.55 16.00
CA ASP A 873 -28.71 -5.99 14.78
C ASP A 873 -29.35 -7.06 13.87
N THR A 874 -28.98 -8.33 14.03
CA THR A 874 -29.67 -9.47 13.41
C THR A 874 -31.18 -9.50 13.69
N TYR A 875 -31.68 -8.89 14.77
CA TYR A 875 -33.11 -8.74 15.04
C TYR A 875 -33.85 -8.05 13.89
N TYR A 876 -33.25 -7.01 13.31
CA TYR A 876 -33.82 -6.30 12.16
C TYR A 876 -33.75 -7.10 10.85
N GLY A 877 -33.00 -8.21 10.83
CA GLY A 877 -32.91 -9.13 9.70
C GLY A 877 -33.95 -10.24 9.71
N VAL A 878 -34.83 -10.29 10.71
CA VAL A 878 -35.84 -11.35 10.88
C VAL A 878 -37.24 -10.73 10.86
N LEU A 879 -38.07 -11.14 9.90
CA LEU A 879 -39.45 -10.64 9.77
C LEU A 879 -40.39 -11.23 10.83
N ASP A 880 -40.20 -12.49 11.22
CA ASP A 880 -41.00 -13.11 12.28
C ASP A 880 -40.42 -12.77 13.67
N GLU A 881 -40.91 -11.67 14.25
CA GLU A 881 -40.49 -11.22 15.59
C GLU A 881 -40.72 -12.26 16.69
N GLN A 882 -41.63 -13.23 16.50
CA GLN A 882 -41.94 -14.25 17.51
C GLN A 882 -40.80 -15.24 17.74
N LEU A 883 -39.83 -15.29 16.81
CA LEU A 883 -38.62 -16.11 16.94
C LEU A 883 -37.62 -15.54 17.95
N TRP A 884 -37.78 -14.27 18.32
CA TRP A 884 -37.03 -13.60 19.38
C TRP A 884 -37.83 -13.63 20.68
N THR A 885 -37.28 -14.24 21.72
CA THR A 885 -37.99 -14.43 22.99
C THR A 885 -37.40 -13.55 24.09
N ASP A 886 -38.25 -12.95 24.93
CA ASP A 886 -37.89 -12.28 26.19
C ASP A 886 -38.82 -12.83 27.28
N ASN A 887 -38.64 -14.11 27.63
CA ASN A 887 -39.57 -14.84 28.50
C ASN A 887 -38.91 -15.79 29.49
N GLN A 888 -37.58 -15.85 29.52
CA GLN A 888 -36.86 -16.72 30.42
C GLN A 888 -36.33 -15.97 31.64
N THR A 889 -36.47 -16.61 32.80
CA THR A 889 -35.80 -16.18 34.04
C THR A 889 -34.88 -17.27 34.53
N THR A 890 -33.59 -16.99 34.63
CA THR A 890 -32.56 -17.95 35.07
C THR A 890 -31.73 -17.41 36.24
N SER A 891 -31.20 -18.31 37.09
CA SER A 891 -30.34 -17.95 38.23
C SER A 891 -28.87 -18.32 37.95
N GLY A 892 -27.93 -17.54 38.50
CA GLY A 892 -26.48 -17.78 38.38
C GLY A 892 -25.78 -17.00 37.25
N ALA A 893 -24.66 -17.52 36.73
CA ALA A 893 -23.80 -16.85 35.73
C ALA A 893 -24.39 -16.80 34.30
N GLN A 894 -25.54 -17.44 34.08
CA GLN A 894 -26.31 -17.40 32.83
C GLN A 894 -27.57 -16.57 33.11
N TRP A 895 -27.43 -15.25 33.16
CA TRP A 895 -28.48 -14.35 33.60
C TRP A 895 -29.49 -14.06 32.46
N ARG A 896 -30.78 -14.27 32.75
CA ARG A 896 -31.93 -13.92 31.93
C ARG A 896 -33.04 -13.45 32.86
N VAL A 897 -33.75 -12.40 32.51
CA VAL A 897 -34.93 -11.94 33.25
C VAL A 897 -36.07 -11.73 32.28
N ALA A 898 -37.17 -12.44 32.49
CA ALA A 898 -38.32 -12.30 31.62
C ALA A 898 -38.87 -10.87 31.63
N ASP A 899 -39.23 -10.37 30.45
CA ASP A 899 -39.79 -9.05 30.17
C ASP A 899 -38.84 -7.88 30.53
N ASP A 900 -37.53 -8.13 30.57
CA ASP A 900 -36.53 -7.08 30.83
C ASP A 900 -36.14 -6.27 29.58
N GLY A 901 -36.62 -6.67 28.40
CA GLY A 901 -36.38 -6.02 27.12
C GLY A 901 -35.09 -6.44 26.42
N TYR A 902 -34.33 -7.38 26.96
CA TYR A 902 -33.23 -8.06 26.27
C TYR A 902 -33.71 -9.41 25.73
N PHE A 903 -33.35 -9.73 24.50
CA PHE A 903 -33.76 -11.01 23.92
C PHE A 903 -32.90 -12.18 24.43
N ASP A 904 -33.51 -13.35 24.54
CA ASP A 904 -32.90 -14.53 25.09
C ASP A 904 -31.97 -15.28 24.11
N ASN A 905 -32.00 -14.95 22.82
CA ASN A 905 -31.37 -15.74 21.78
C ASN A 905 -29.83 -15.58 21.75
N ASP A 906 -29.07 -16.63 22.09
CA ASP A 906 -27.60 -16.62 21.91
C ASP A 906 -27.20 -16.67 20.41
N ASN A 907 -28.07 -17.29 19.59
CA ASN A 907 -27.93 -17.39 18.15
C ASN A 907 -29.15 -16.74 17.51
N ALA A 908 -28.94 -15.97 16.44
CA ALA A 908 -30.03 -15.43 15.66
C ALA A 908 -30.85 -16.56 15.01
N PRO A 909 -32.17 -16.39 14.89
CA PRO A 909 -32.96 -17.15 13.93
C PRO A 909 -32.38 -17.02 12.50
N PRO A 910 -32.78 -17.90 11.56
CA PRO A 910 -32.46 -17.68 10.14
C PRO A 910 -32.90 -16.29 9.70
N LEU A 911 -32.00 -15.56 9.05
CA LEU A 911 -32.25 -14.18 8.60
C LEU A 911 -33.00 -14.19 7.26
N ASP A 912 -34.01 -13.35 7.15
CA ASP A 912 -34.73 -13.06 5.90
C ASP A 912 -33.97 -12.02 5.06
N MET A 913 -33.19 -11.14 5.71
CA MET A 913 -32.44 -10.07 5.07
C MET A 913 -31.15 -9.74 5.81
N ALA A 914 -30.17 -9.22 5.07
CA ALA A 914 -28.94 -8.71 5.66
C ALA A 914 -29.17 -7.35 6.31
N VAL A 915 -28.40 -7.04 7.35
CA VAL A 915 -28.47 -5.77 8.08
C VAL A 915 -27.06 -5.17 8.18
N GLY A 916 -26.92 -3.91 7.80
CA GLY A 916 -25.72 -3.13 8.05
C GLY A 916 -26.02 -1.76 8.66
N ARG A 917 -25.09 -1.26 9.47
CA ARG A 917 -25.23 -0.04 10.26
C ARG A 917 -23.98 0.83 10.19
N VAL A 918 -24.16 2.12 9.96
CA VAL A 918 -23.11 3.14 10.15
C VAL A 918 -23.53 4.04 11.30
N ASP A 919 -22.82 3.95 12.42
CA ASP A 919 -23.12 4.66 13.67
C ASP A 919 -21.82 5.18 14.28
N PHE A 920 -21.71 6.50 14.43
CA PHE A 920 -20.53 7.17 14.99
C PHE A 920 -20.79 7.80 16.37
N ALA A 921 -21.90 7.46 17.03
CA ALA A 921 -22.19 7.98 18.36
C ALA A 921 -21.11 7.56 19.36
N LYS A 922 -20.64 8.46 20.22
CA LYS A 922 -19.56 8.18 21.17
C LYS A 922 -18.24 7.79 20.46
N LEU A 923 -17.83 8.60 19.49
CA LEU A 923 -16.47 8.59 18.95
C LEU A 923 -15.77 9.90 19.35
N ASP A 924 -15.76 10.22 20.65
CA ASP A 924 -15.32 11.51 21.17
C ASP A 924 -13.84 11.80 20.91
N ALA A 925 -13.00 10.79 20.67
CA ALA A 925 -11.61 10.96 20.27
C ALA A 925 -11.47 11.75 18.95
N PHE A 926 -12.45 11.63 18.05
CA PHE A 926 -12.44 12.30 16.75
C PHE A 926 -12.85 13.79 16.83
N ALA A 927 -13.19 14.31 18.02
CA ALA A 927 -13.62 15.70 18.20
C ALA A 927 -12.65 16.76 17.63
N ASN A 928 -11.36 16.41 17.54
CA ASN A 928 -10.30 17.26 17.01
C ASN A 928 -9.40 16.50 16.01
N ALA A 929 -9.94 15.50 15.30
CA ALA A 929 -9.18 14.87 14.21
C ALA A 929 -8.72 15.93 13.20
N ASP A 930 -7.51 15.78 12.66
CA ASP A 930 -6.87 16.78 11.78
C ASP A 930 -7.63 17.03 10.47
N PHE A 931 -8.45 16.05 10.06
CA PHE A 931 -9.31 16.09 8.88
C PHE A 931 -10.75 16.57 9.18
N LEU A 932 -11.06 17.01 10.41
CA LEU A 932 -12.37 17.54 10.80
C LEU A 932 -12.30 18.99 11.32
N PRO A 933 -13.42 19.73 11.29
CA PRO A 933 -13.53 20.96 12.05
C PRO A 933 -13.23 20.73 13.55
N PRO A 934 -12.48 21.62 14.22
CA PRO A 934 -12.09 21.42 15.61
C PRO A 934 -13.26 21.63 16.59
N ASN A 935 -13.19 20.98 17.76
CA ASN A 935 -14.13 21.07 18.88
C ASN A 935 -15.57 20.57 18.60
N LEU A 936 -15.72 19.54 17.78
CA LEU A 936 -17.00 18.89 17.54
C LEU A 936 -17.39 17.97 18.70
N SER A 937 -18.70 17.76 18.93
CA SER A 937 -19.18 16.80 19.93
C SER A 937 -20.61 16.33 19.64
N GLY A 938 -20.97 15.17 20.20
CA GLY A 938 -22.32 14.62 20.12
C GLY A 938 -22.84 14.52 18.67
N PRO A 939 -24.13 14.84 18.42
CA PRO A 939 -24.72 14.70 17.08
C PRO A 939 -24.06 15.53 15.97
N ALA A 940 -23.36 16.63 16.30
CA ALA A 940 -22.63 17.42 15.31
C ALA A 940 -21.38 16.67 14.83
N LEU A 941 -20.64 16.04 15.75
CA LEU A 941 -19.51 15.16 15.42
C LEU A 941 -19.99 13.95 14.60
N GLU A 942 -21.09 13.30 15.03
CA GLU A 942 -21.67 12.18 14.30
C GLU A 942 -22.02 12.55 12.85
N ALA A 943 -22.56 13.75 12.62
CA ALA A 943 -22.95 14.20 11.29
C ALA A 943 -21.75 14.46 10.38
N GLU A 944 -20.67 15.07 10.88
CA GLU A 944 -19.45 15.25 10.08
C GLU A 944 -18.81 13.89 9.73
N LEU A 945 -18.79 12.95 10.68
CA LEU A 945 -18.28 11.60 10.43
C LEU A 945 -19.17 10.82 9.43
N LEU A 946 -20.50 10.94 9.54
CA LEU A 946 -21.43 10.35 8.56
C LEU A 946 -21.26 10.98 7.17
N ARG A 947 -21.11 12.31 7.08
CA ARG A 947 -20.82 12.99 5.81
C ARG A 947 -19.53 12.49 5.18
N LEU A 948 -18.47 12.37 5.98
CA LEU A 948 -17.18 11.82 5.54
C LEU A 948 -17.36 10.38 5.02
N TYR A 949 -18.06 9.53 5.76
CA TYR A 949 -18.33 8.14 5.38
C TYR A 949 -19.13 8.02 4.08
N LEU A 950 -20.22 8.79 3.93
CA LEU A 950 -21.08 8.73 2.74
C LEU A 950 -20.34 9.22 1.49
N ASN A 951 -19.49 10.25 1.62
CA ASN A 951 -18.64 10.70 0.52
C ASN A 951 -17.57 9.65 0.16
N LYS A 952 -17.01 8.95 1.15
CA LYS A 952 -16.08 7.84 0.93
C LYS A 952 -16.75 6.63 0.27
N ASP A 953 -17.98 6.31 0.67
CA ASP A 953 -18.82 5.27 0.06
C ASP A 953 -19.09 5.57 -1.42
N HIS A 954 -19.48 6.81 -1.73
CA HIS A 954 -19.64 7.29 -3.11
C HIS A 954 -18.36 7.13 -3.93
N ARG A 955 -17.23 7.69 -3.45
CA ARG A 955 -15.91 7.57 -4.12
C ARG A 955 -15.53 6.12 -4.39
N TYR A 956 -15.77 5.22 -3.44
CA TYR A 956 -15.51 3.79 -3.64
C TYR A 956 -16.35 3.19 -4.77
N ARG A 957 -17.65 3.45 -4.78
CA ARG A 957 -18.58 2.95 -5.80
C ARG A 957 -18.20 3.43 -7.20
N MET A 958 -17.65 4.63 -7.27
CA MET A 958 -17.20 5.30 -8.48
C MET A 958 -15.82 4.80 -8.95
N GLY A 959 -15.11 4.02 -8.13
CA GLY A 959 -13.77 3.52 -8.42
C GLY A 959 -12.67 4.55 -8.18
N GLU A 960 -12.94 5.60 -7.39
CA GLU A 960 -12.04 6.73 -7.12
C GLU A 960 -11.15 6.51 -5.89
N LEU A 961 -11.27 5.38 -5.19
CA LEU A 961 -10.39 5.02 -4.08
C LEU A 961 -9.24 4.13 -4.56
N PRO A 962 -7.97 4.49 -4.29
CA PRO A 962 -6.82 3.71 -4.72
C PRO A 962 -6.68 2.45 -3.87
N VAL A 963 -7.08 1.29 -4.42
CA VAL A 963 -7.03 0.02 -3.70
C VAL A 963 -6.60 -1.15 -4.57
N GLY A 964 -5.67 -1.96 -4.06
CA GLY A 964 -5.29 -3.21 -4.70
C GLY A 964 -6.20 -4.37 -4.33
N LYS A 965 -6.41 -5.30 -5.26
CA LYS A 965 -7.09 -6.59 -5.03
C LYS A 965 -6.20 -7.54 -4.23
N ARG A 966 -6.06 -7.24 -2.95
CA ARG A 966 -5.19 -7.96 -2.00
C ARG A 966 -5.76 -7.88 -0.59
N MET A 967 -5.27 -8.77 0.27
CA MET A 967 -5.65 -8.90 1.67
C MET A 967 -4.44 -8.72 2.57
N SER A 968 -4.55 -7.83 3.53
CA SER A 968 -3.63 -7.79 4.66
C SER A 968 -4.10 -8.77 5.74
N TYR A 969 -3.17 -9.54 6.29
CA TYR A 969 -3.42 -10.50 7.36
C TYR A 969 -2.59 -10.13 8.59
N GLN A 970 -3.16 -10.28 9.77
CA GLN A 970 -2.44 -10.14 11.02
C GLN A 970 -3.06 -11.03 12.08
N ASP A 971 -2.21 -11.72 12.83
CA ASP A 971 -2.65 -12.52 13.96
C ASP A 971 -1.63 -12.45 15.09
N ASN A 972 -2.12 -12.45 16.32
CA ASN A 972 -1.27 -12.51 17.49
C ASN A 972 -0.70 -13.92 17.64
N ILE A 973 0.55 -14.02 18.10
CA ILE A 973 1.40 -15.23 18.03
C ILE A 973 0.76 -16.49 18.68
N ILE A 974 -0.26 -16.33 19.52
CA ILE A 974 -0.84 -17.37 20.38
C ILE A 974 -1.98 -18.17 19.71
N HIS A 975 -2.62 -17.69 18.63
CA HIS A 975 -3.91 -18.26 18.17
C HIS A 975 -4.11 -18.34 16.65
N ASP A 976 -3.49 -19.31 15.97
CA ASP A 976 -3.56 -19.52 14.50
C ASP A 976 -4.94 -19.97 13.93
N TYR A 977 -6.05 -19.65 14.59
CA TYR A 977 -7.40 -20.15 14.24
C TYR A 977 -7.97 -19.57 12.95
N LEU A 978 -7.57 -18.36 12.58
CA LEU A 978 -8.16 -17.63 11.45
C LEU A 978 -7.39 -17.80 10.14
N LEU A 979 -6.13 -18.22 10.23
CA LEU A 979 -5.22 -18.31 9.09
C LEU A 979 -5.78 -19.13 7.93
N PRO A 980 -6.33 -20.34 8.14
CA PRO A 980 -6.80 -21.15 7.02
C PRO A 980 -7.94 -20.47 6.26
N ASP A 981 -8.83 -19.77 6.96
CA ASP A 981 -9.97 -19.08 6.35
C ASP A 981 -9.52 -17.82 5.61
N ALA A 982 -8.58 -17.05 6.16
CA ALA A 982 -7.97 -15.91 5.48
C ALA A 982 -7.27 -16.32 4.18
N ALA A 983 -6.46 -17.39 4.22
CA ALA A 983 -5.74 -17.87 3.04
C ALA A 983 -6.70 -18.37 1.93
N ARG A 984 -7.73 -19.12 2.32
CA ARG A 984 -8.77 -19.59 1.38
C ARG A 984 -9.53 -18.43 0.77
N LEU A 985 -9.92 -17.45 1.58
CA LEU A 985 -10.67 -16.32 1.11
C LEU A 985 -9.83 -15.42 0.21
N GLY A 986 -8.59 -15.12 0.60
CA GLY A 986 -7.64 -14.39 -0.23
C GLY A 986 -7.49 -15.06 -1.60
N ALA A 987 -7.33 -16.39 -1.62
CA ALA A 987 -7.23 -17.15 -2.86
C ALA A 987 -8.52 -17.10 -3.70
N SER A 988 -9.68 -17.27 -3.06
CA SER A 988 -10.98 -17.23 -3.73
C SER A 988 -11.31 -15.87 -4.32
N LEU A 989 -10.85 -14.78 -3.71
CA LEU A 989 -11.17 -13.43 -4.15
C LEU A 989 -10.13 -12.89 -5.14
N PHE A 990 -8.86 -13.26 -4.97
CA PHE A 990 -7.74 -12.59 -5.63
C PHE A 990 -6.81 -13.51 -6.43
N GLY A 991 -7.01 -14.83 -6.39
CA GLY A 991 -6.17 -15.79 -7.10
C GLY A 991 -5.01 -16.33 -6.25
N LEU A 992 -4.08 -17.05 -6.87
CA LEU A 992 -3.07 -17.86 -6.17
C LEU A 992 -1.71 -17.20 -6.00
N ASP A 993 -1.50 -16.02 -6.59
CA ASP A 993 -0.20 -15.35 -6.56
C ASP A 993 0.21 -15.01 -5.13
N TYR A 994 1.47 -15.30 -4.79
CA TYR A 994 2.02 -14.87 -3.51
C TYR A 994 2.01 -13.34 -3.43
N GLY A 995 1.49 -12.79 -2.33
CA GLY A 995 1.33 -11.35 -2.12
C GLY A 995 -0.10 -10.83 -2.30
N VAL A 996 -1.03 -11.65 -2.79
CA VAL A 996 -2.47 -11.29 -2.76
C VAL A 996 -3.08 -11.45 -1.37
N CYS A 997 -2.43 -12.21 -0.48
CA CYS A 997 -2.70 -12.24 0.95
C CYS A 997 -1.35 -12.32 1.67
N PHE A 998 -1.07 -11.37 2.56
CA PHE A 998 0.24 -11.25 3.18
C PHE A 998 0.15 -10.73 4.61
N ASN A 999 1.11 -11.10 5.43
CA ASN A 999 1.20 -10.66 6.80
C ASN A 999 1.62 -9.18 6.84
N ALA A 1000 0.75 -8.31 7.34
CA ALA A 1000 0.96 -6.87 7.38
C ALA A 1000 0.89 -6.31 8.81
N LYS A 1001 1.24 -5.03 8.95
CA LYS A 1001 1.11 -4.26 10.20
C LYS A 1001 0.33 -2.97 9.92
N PRO A 1002 -0.92 -2.81 10.35
CA PRO A 1002 -1.83 -1.78 9.83
C PRO A 1002 -1.31 -0.32 9.80
N TYR A 1003 -0.32 0.04 10.63
CA TYR A 1003 0.27 1.40 10.69
C TYR A 1003 1.70 1.52 10.12
N VAL A 1004 2.30 0.45 9.59
CA VAL A 1004 3.65 0.52 9.02
C VAL A 1004 3.57 0.93 7.56
N LEU A 1005 4.04 2.14 7.27
CA LEU A 1005 4.17 2.67 5.92
C LEU A 1005 5.59 2.38 5.39
N PRO A 1006 5.73 1.94 4.14
CA PRO A 1006 4.69 1.84 3.12
C PRO A 1006 3.93 0.51 3.23
N GLN A 1007 2.62 0.60 3.25
CA GLN A 1007 1.79 -0.55 2.93
C GLN A 1007 1.00 -0.28 1.66
N ALA A 1008 1.09 -1.22 0.74
CA ALA A 1008 0.30 -1.20 -0.46
C ALA A 1008 -1.19 -1.29 -0.07
N PRO A 1009 -2.07 -0.37 -0.51
CA PRO A 1009 -3.48 -0.38 -0.11
C PRO A 1009 -4.16 -1.72 -0.40
N CYS A 1010 -4.94 -2.21 0.55
CA CYS A 1010 -5.58 -3.53 0.49
C CYS A 1010 -7.09 -3.41 0.46
N LEU A 1011 -7.74 -4.25 -0.34
CA LEU A 1011 -9.19 -4.32 -0.34
C LEU A 1011 -9.71 -4.91 0.97
N TRP A 1012 -9.01 -5.91 1.51
CA TRP A 1012 -9.40 -6.57 2.77
C TRP A 1012 -8.30 -6.54 3.82
N ALA A 1013 -8.72 -6.51 5.07
CA ALA A 1013 -7.93 -6.79 6.25
C ALA A 1013 -8.56 -7.95 7.03
N TRP A 1014 -7.73 -8.89 7.49
CA TRP A 1014 -8.16 -10.03 8.29
C TRP A 1014 -7.31 -10.12 9.55
N TYR A 1015 -7.82 -9.57 10.65
CA TYR A 1015 -7.02 -9.31 11.84
C TYR A 1015 -7.56 -9.97 13.10
N PHE A 1016 -6.65 -10.56 13.88
CA PHE A 1016 -6.89 -10.98 15.25
C PHE A 1016 -6.05 -10.15 16.24
N ASN A 1017 -6.70 -9.51 17.22
CA ASN A 1017 -6.03 -8.63 18.18
C ASN A 1017 -6.63 -8.71 19.60
N TYR A 1018 -5.94 -8.08 20.55
CA TYR A 1018 -6.42 -7.94 21.93
C TYR A 1018 -7.22 -6.66 22.12
N GLY A 1019 -8.05 -6.67 23.16
CA GLY A 1019 -8.77 -5.50 23.63
C GLY A 1019 -9.11 -5.65 25.10
N LYS A 1020 -9.52 -4.54 25.69
CA LYS A 1020 -10.17 -4.44 26.99
C LYS A 1020 -11.40 -3.56 26.84
N PRO A 1021 -12.35 -3.54 27.79
CA PRO A 1021 -13.58 -2.77 27.66
C PRO A 1021 -13.38 -1.30 27.26
N ALA A 1022 -12.25 -0.73 27.68
CA ALA A 1022 -11.89 0.68 27.53
C ALA A 1022 -11.01 0.97 26.32
N GLN A 1023 -10.30 -0.03 25.75
CA GLN A 1023 -9.32 0.21 24.70
C GLN A 1023 -9.20 -1.04 23.83
N GLN A 1024 -9.30 -0.84 22.54
CA GLN A 1024 -9.25 -1.90 21.54
C GLN A 1024 -8.03 -1.66 20.65
N TYR A 1025 -7.17 -2.66 20.54
CA TYR A 1025 -5.87 -2.50 19.91
C TYR A 1025 -5.89 -3.01 18.48
N LEU A 1026 -5.25 -2.27 17.60
CA LEU A 1026 -4.94 -2.68 16.23
C LEU A 1026 -3.41 -2.78 16.13
N GLY A 1027 -2.85 -3.87 15.60
CA GLY A 1027 -1.41 -3.93 15.31
C GLY A 1027 -0.56 -4.93 16.11
N GLY A 1028 -1.13 -5.87 16.87
CA GLY A 1028 -0.40 -7.01 17.45
C GLY A 1028 0.66 -6.65 18.50
N ASP A 1029 1.87 -6.28 18.04
CA ASP A 1029 3.06 -6.02 18.84
C ASP A 1029 3.16 -4.55 19.32
N GLU A 1030 2.37 -3.66 18.73
CA GLU A 1030 2.51 -2.20 18.87
C GLU A 1030 1.49 -1.53 19.82
N TRP A 1031 0.56 -2.29 20.42
CA TRP A 1031 -0.37 -1.85 21.49
C TRP A 1031 -0.99 -0.43 21.35
N PHE A 1032 -1.29 0.03 20.13
CA PHE A 1032 -1.94 1.33 19.93
C PHE A 1032 -3.46 1.21 19.99
N ALA A 1033 -4.11 2.07 20.78
CA ALA A 1033 -5.56 2.15 20.82
C ALA A 1033 -6.07 2.92 19.58
N ALA A 1034 -7.29 2.61 19.15
CA ALA A 1034 -7.92 3.27 18.01
C ALA A 1034 -7.96 4.81 18.15
N GLU A 1035 -8.19 5.30 19.38
CA GLU A 1035 -8.24 6.73 19.70
C GLU A 1035 -6.92 7.50 19.52
N ASP A 1036 -5.77 6.81 19.54
CA ASP A 1036 -4.45 7.46 19.56
C ASP A 1036 -3.91 7.77 18.15
N ARG A 1037 -4.45 7.11 17.12
CA ARG A 1037 -3.86 7.10 15.76
C ARG A 1037 -4.85 7.44 14.65
N LEU A 1038 -6.06 6.90 14.69
CA LEU A 1038 -7.04 7.07 13.59
C LEU A 1038 -7.57 8.50 13.45
N VAL A 1039 -7.25 9.38 14.40
CA VAL A 1039 -7.57 10.82 14.39
C VAL A 1039 -6.59 11.64 13.55
N PHE A 1040 -5.50 11.02 13.07
CA PHE A 1040 -4.51 11.63 12.19
C PHE A 1040 -4.60 11.04 10.79
N SER A 1041 -4.78 11.90 9.79
CA SER A 1041 -4.83 11.51 8.38
C SER A 1041 -3.58 10.74 7.91
N ALA A 1042 -2.41 11.05 8.47
CA ALA A 1042 -1.14 10.39 8.15
C ALA A 1042 -1.04 8.93 8.67
N GLU A 1043 -1.87 8.55 9.64
CA GLU A 1043 -1.85 7.22 10.27
C GLU A 1043 -3.06 6.35 9.86
N GLU A 1044 -3.78 6.75 8.82
CA GLU A 1044 -4.93 6.01 8.29
C GLU A 1044 -4.51 4.63 7.72
N PRO A 1045 -5.02 3.51 8.27
CA PRO A 1045 -4.73 2.18 7.73
C PRO A 1045 -5.36 2.01 6.35
N ALA A 1046 -4.55 1.68 5.34
CA ALA A 1046 -4.98 1.56 3.95
C ALA A 1046 -5.74 0.26 3.64
N ASN A 1047 -6.83 -0.05 4.38
CA ASN A 1047 -7.72 -1.18 4.10
C ASN A 1047 -9.20 -0.77 4.05
N LEU A 1048 -9.97 -1.30 3.08
CA LEU A 1048 -11.38 -0.95 2.90
C LEU A 1048 -12.34 -1.83 3.71
N PHE A 1049 -12.19 -3.14 3.66
CA PHE A 1049 -13.07 -4.09 4.37
C PHE A 1049 -12.31 -4.80 5.48
N TYR A 1050 -12.91 -4.92 6.65
CA TYR A 1050 -12.28 -5.54 7.81
C TYR A 1050 -13.06 -6.77 8.27
N HIS A 1051 -12.36 -7.89 8.42
CA HIS A 1051 -12.76 -8.96 9.32
C HIS A 1051 -11.90 -8.88 10.57
N LEU A 1052 -12.53 -8.61 11.71
CA LEU A 1052 -11.84 -8.50 12.99
C LEU A 1052 -12.24 -9.62 13.95
N MET A 1053 -11.29 -10.07 14.74
CA MET A 1053 -11.56 -10.88 15.91
C MET A 1053 -10.71 -10.39 17.06
N GLY A 1054 -11.33 -10.19 18.21
CA GLY A 1054 -10.63 -9.67 19.38
C GLY A 1054 -11.55 -9.43 20.54
N SER A 1055 -10.95 -9.30 21.73
CA SER A 1055 -11.68 -9.06 22.97
C SER A 1055 -12.51 -7.78 22.87
N PHE A 1056 -13.79 -7.84 23.22
CA PHE A 1056 -14.73 -6.71 23.23
C PHE A 1056 -15.08 -6.07 21.87
N PHE A 1057 -14.50 -6.52 20.74
CA PHE A 1057 -14.69 -5.83 19.44
C PHE A 1057 -16.14 -5.87 18.95
N ALA A 1058 -16.73 -7.08 18.94
CA ALA A 1058 -18.02 -7.34 18.32
C ALA A 1058 -19.22 -6.76 19.09
N ASP A 1059 -19.05 -6.43 20.38
CA ASP A 1059 -20.05 -5.66 21.13
C ASP A 1059 -19.76 -4.17 20.96
N TRP A 1060 -20.04 -3.68 19.75
CA TRP A 1060 -19.56 -2.38 19.26
C TRP A 1060 -20.14 -1.18 20.01
N ASN A 1061 -21.17 -1.37 20.83
CA ASN A 1061 -21.79 -0.33 21.66
C ASN A 1061 -21.40 -0.36 23.14
N LEU A 1062 -20.37 -1.13 23.52
CA LEU A 1062 -19.83 -1.09 24.88
C LEU A 1062 -19.32 0.31 25.25
N GLY A 1063 -19.67 0.79 26.46
CA GLY A 1063 -19.17 2.07 27.02
C GLY A 1063 -20.27 3.10 27.31
N SER A 1064 -20.67 3.22 28.58
CA SER A 1064 -21.57 4.30 29.05
C SER A 1064 -21.08 4.99 30.32
N THR A 1065 -19.91 4.67 30.85
CA THR A 1065 -19.38 5.28 32.07
C THR A 1065 -17.98 5.84 31.87
N GLN A 1066 -17.67 6.90 32.61
CA GLN A 1066 -16.41 7.64 32.57
C GLN A 1066 -15.15 6.79 32.88
N SER A 1067 -15.31 5.55 33.36
CA SER A 1067 -14.25 4.57 33.59
C SER A 1067 -14.04 3.59 32.43
N ASN A 1068 -14.85 3.70 31.37
CA ASN A 1068 -14.81 2.88 30.17
C ASN A 1068 -15.03 3.80 28.94
N PRO A 1069 -13.97 4.45 28.43
CA PRO A 1069 -14.11 5.49 27.43
C PRO A 1069 -14.82 4.99 26.16
N PRO A 1070 -15.47 5.91 25.44
CA PRO A 1070 -16.06 5.69 24.12
C PRO A 1070 -14.97 5.35 23.06
N ASP A 1071 -15.26 5.30 21.76
CA ASP A 1071 -14.28 5.03 20.67
C ASP A 1071 -14.05 3.56 20.22
N ASN A 1072 -15.13 2.78 20.07
CA ASN A 1072 -15.06 1.40 19.55
C ASN A 1072 -14.33 1.29 18.20
N LEU A 1073 -13.34 0.40 18.13
CA LEU A 1073 -12.46 0.20 16.97
C LEU A 1073 -13.22 -0.09 15.67
N MET A 1074 -14.25 -0.96 15.70
CA MET A 1074 -14.99 -1.30 14.48
C MET A 1074 -15.66 -0.07 13.86
N ARG A 1075 -16.13 0.87 14.69
CA ARG A 1075 -16.78 2.11 14.25
C ARG A 1075 -15.73 3.18 13.90
N SER A 1076 -14.68 3.30 14.71
CA SER A 1076 -13.55 4.22 14.45
C SER A 1076 -12.86 3.95 13.11
N LEU A 1077 -12.75 2.69 12.68
CA LEU A 1077 -12.18 2.34 11.36
C LEU A 1077 -13.00 2.87 10.18
N LEU A 1078 -14.30 3.12 10.36
CA LEU A 1078 -15.15 3.70 9.31
C LEU A 1078 -15.09 5.23 9.31
N ALA A 1079 -14.54 5.86 10.35
CA ALA A 1079 -14.52 7.30 10.55
C ALA A 1079 -13.33 8.02 9.89
N THR A 1080 -12.46 7.31 9.17
CA THR A 1080 -11.29 7.88 8.51
C THR A 1080 -11.59 8.38 7.07
N PRO A 1081 -10.77 9.25 6.46
CA PRO A 1081 -11.13 9.92 5.20
C PRO A 1081 -11.20 9.07 3.93
N ASN A 1082 -10.31 8.09 3.74
CA ASN A 1082 -10.13 7.36 2.48
C ASN A 1082 -10.36 5.87 2.58
N TYR A 1083 -10.21 5.27 3.75
CA TYR A 1083 -10.26 3.82 3.97
C TYR A 1083 -11.31 3.43 5.03
N GLY A 1084 -11.63 2.15 5.13
CA GLY A 1084 -12.68 1.63 6.03
C GLY A 1084 -14.12 1.94 5.59
N LEU A 1085 -14.72 0.99 4.89
CA LEU A 1085 -16.12 1.03 4.42
C LEU A 1085 -17.01 0.07 5.19
N ALA A 1086 -16.49 -1.09 5.58
CA ALA A 1086 -17.22 -1.99 6.45
C ALA A 1086 -16.29 -2.83 7.32
N CYS A 1087 -16.77 -3.14 8.51
CA CYS A 1087 -16.13 -3.96 9.50
C CYS A 1087 -17.12 -5.01 10.01
N VAL A 1088 -16.69 -6.27 10.04
CA VAL A 1088 -17.42 -7.35 10.69
C VAL A 1088 -16.55 -8.01 11.75
N ALA A 1089 -17.18 -8.79 12.63
CA ALA A 1089 -16.45 -9.59 13.59
C ALA A 1089 -16.90 -11.05 13.62
N TRP A 1090 -16.04 -11.90 14.20
CA TRP A 1090 -16.27 -13.33 14.45
C TRP A 1090 -16.23 -14.22 13.18
N PRO A 1091 -15.75 -15.48 13.24
CA PRO A 1091 -15.76 -16.39 12.07
C PRO A 1091 -17.17 -16.84 11.67
N GLY A 1092 -17.32 -17.34 10.44
CA GLY A 1092 -18.57 -17.94 9.93
C GLY A 1092 -19.25 -17.17 8.77
N TRP A 1093 -18.70 -16.04 8.36
CA TRP A 1093 -19.16 -15.27 7.20
C TRP A 1093 -18.90 -15.99 5.87
N LYS A 1094 -19.80 -15.79 4.89
CA LYS A 1094 -19.74 -16.43 3.56
C LYS A 1094 -19.20 -15.46 2.49
N PHE A 1095 -17.98 -14.98 2.68
CA PHE A 1095 -17.38 -13.94 1.83
C PHE A 1095 -16.95 -14.41 0.44
N ASP A 1096 -16.81 -15.72 0.22
CA ASP A 1096 -16.48 -16.31 -1.08
C ASP A 1096 -17.45 -15.85 -2.18
N ARG A 1097 -18.72 -15.61 -1.81
CA ARG A 1097 -19.79 -15.10 -2.67
C ARG A 1097 -19.43 -13.80 -3.39
N LEU A 1098 -18.62 -12.96 -2.75
CA LEU A 1098 -18.21 -11.67 -3.30
C LEU A 1098 -17.31 -11.82 -4.53
N GLY A 1099 -16.57 -12.93 -4.63
CA GLY A 1099 -15.76 -13.29 -5.81
C GLY A 1099 -16.61 -13.53 -7.07
N CYS A 1100 -17.92 -13.75 -6.91
CA CYS A 1100 -18.88 -13.94 -8.01
C CYS A 1100 -19.81 -12.73 -8.21
N GLY A 1101 -19.43 -11.54 -7.73
CA GLY A 1101 -20.18 -10.29 -7.97
C GLY A 1101 -21.37 -10.04 -7.04
N LYS A 1102 -21.51 -10.83 -5.97
CA LYS A 1102 -22.49 -10.60 -4.89
C LYS A 1102 -22.04 -9.41 -4.01
N HIS A 1103 -22.98 -8.83 -3.26
CA HIS A 1103 -22.72 -7.75 -2.29
C HIS A 1103 -22.45 -8.28 -0.88
N LEU A 1104 -21.85 -7.44 -0.03
CA LEU A 1104 -21.37 -7.78 1.32
C LEU A 1104 -22.43 -8.44 2.20
N GLY A 1105 -23.66 -7.94 2.15
CA GLY A 1105 -24.81 -8.46 2.90
C GLY A 1105 -25.06 -9.94 2.68
N THR A 1106 -24.78 -10.46 1.48
CA THR A 1106 -24.94 -11.89 1.18
C THR A 1106 -24.02 -12.77 2.04
N ALA A 1107 -22.92 -12.24 2.57
CA ALA A 1107 -22.02 -12.98 3.47
C ALA A 1107 -22.64 -13.22 4.85
N MET A 1108 -23.68 -12.44 5.23
CA MET A 1108 -24.44 -12.58 6.47
C MET A 1108 -25.49 -13.72 6.39
N LEU A 1109 -25.97 -14.03 5.18
CA LEU A 1109 -27.09 -14.94 4.96
C LEU A 1109 -26.68 -16.41 4.85
N GLY A 1110 -27.56 -17.32 5.29
CA GLY A 1110 -27.35 -18.76 5.18
C GLY A 1110 -26.36 -19.35 6.20
N ARG A 1111 -26.11 -18.65 7.31
CA ARG A 1111 -25.35 -19.14 8.47
C ARG A 1111 -26.25 -19.97 9.38
N THR A 1112 -25.71 -20.98 10.05
CA THR A 1112 -26.47 -21.87 10.95
C THR A 1112 -25.72 -22.18 12.23
N GLY A 1113 -26.45 -22.56 13.28
CA GLY A 1113 -25.88 -23.01 14.55
C GLY A 1113 -25.01 -21.94 15.22
N ASN A 1114 -23.85 -22.33 15.75
CA ASN A 1114 -22.94 -21.44 16.47
C ASN A 1114 -22.24 -20.40 15.57
N GLN A 1115 -22.37 -20.50 14.24
CA GLN A 1115 -21.89 -19.51 13.28
C GLN A 1115 -22.91 -18.39 13.01
N ASN A 1116 -24.14 -18.47 13.54
CA ASN A 1116 -25.16 -17.43 13.38
C ASN A 1116 -25.43 -16.76 14.74
N ARG A 1117 -24.39 -16.18 15.36
CA ARG A 1117 -24.54 -15.50 16.66
C ARG A 1117 -25.45 -14.28 16.52
N ALA A 1118 -26.25 -14.00 17.54
CA ALA A 1118 -27.17 -12.86 17.54
C ALA A 1118 -26.44 -11.51 17.36
N PHE A 1119 -25.22 -11.39 17.88
CA PHE A 1119 -24.44 -10.15 17.83
C PHE A 1119 -23.76 -9.86 16.49
N MET A 1120 -23.78 -10.78 15.54
CA MET A 1120 -23.08 -10.59 14.28
C MET A 1120 -23.67 -9.41 13.51
N SER A 1121 -22.89 -8.35 13.39
CA SER A 1121 -23.31 -7.09 12.77
C SER A 1121 -22.36 -6.75 11.63
N ILE A 1122 -22.90 -6.21 10.53
CA ILE A 1122 -22.12 -5.47 9.54
C ILE A 1122 -22.09 -4.01 10.02
N ILE A 1123 -20.93 -3.55 10.48
CA ILE A 1123 -20.71 -2.12 10.74
C ILE A 1123 -20.22 -1.53 9.42
N GLY A 1124 -21.12 -0.86 8.69
CA GLY A 1124 -20.89 -0.38 7.32
C GLY A 1124 -22.06 -0.69 6.39
N ASP A 1125 -21.87 -0.35 5.11
CA ASP A 1125 -22.85 -0.53 4.06
C ASP A 1125 -22.91 -2.00 3.56
N PRO A 1126 -24.04 -2.70 3.76
CA PRO A 1126 -24.21 -4.11 3.36
C PRO A 1126 -24.43 -4.31 1.85
N THR A 1127 -24.60 -3.24 1.08
CA THR A 1127 -24.86 -3.28 -0.37
C THR A 1127 -23.59 -3.20 -1.21
N LEU A 1128 -22.45 -2.92 -0.58
CA LEU A 1128 -21.15 -2.79 -1.25
C LEU A 1128 -20.67 -4.10 -1.87
N ARG A 1129 -19.96 -3.98 -2.99
CA ARG A 1129 -19.33 -5.08 -3.73
C ARG A 1129 -17.83 -4.88 -3.74
N MET A 1130 -17.08 -5.97 -3.92
CA MET A 1130 -15.61 -5.93 -3.90
C MET A 1130 -14.94 -5.38 -5.17
N SER A 1131 -15.67 -5.28 -6.27
CA SER A 1131 -15.09 -4.88 -7.55
C SER A 1131 -15.94 -3.79 -8.16
N PRO A 1132 -15.84 -2.54 -7.65
CA PRO A 1132 -16.39 -1.40 -8.36
C PRO A 1132 -15.76 -1.32 -9.75
N MET A 1133 -16.56 -0.92 -10.71
CA MET A 1133 -16.11 -0.70 -12.08
C MET A 1133 -16.39 0.76 -12.41
N LEU A 1134 -15.43 1.37 -13.11
CA LEU A 1134 -15.49 2.76 -13.51
C LEU A 1134 -16.73 3.00 -14.39
N PRO A 1135 -17.55 4.01 -14.07
CA PRO A 1135 -18.68 4.41 -14.89
C PRO A 1135 -18.24 5.14 -16.16
N VAL A 1136 -19.16 5.27 -17.12
CA VAL A 1136 -18.92 6.13 -18.30
C VAL A 1136 -18.76 7.60 -17.89
N GLU A 1137 -18.14 8.39 -18.75
CA GLU A 1137 -17.97 9.84 -18.57
C GLU A 1137 -18.80 10.63 -19.59
N ASP A 1138 -18.96 11.93 -19.36
CA ASP A 1138 -19.56 12.89 -20.31
C ASP A 1138 -20.89 12.44 -20.94
N LEU A 1139 -21.75 11.75 -20.18
CA LEU A 1139 -23.04 11.29 -20.69
C LEU A 1139 -23.88 12.50 -21.11
N ALA A 1140 -24.16 12.60 -22.40
CA ALA A 1140 -24.94 13.66 -23.01
C ALA A 1140 -26.14 13.10 -23.76
N ALA A 1141 -27.20 13.91 -23.86
CA ALA A 1141 -28.44 13.55 -24.53
C ALA A 1141 -28.94 14.69 -25.43
N ILE A 1142 -29.35 14.37 -26.65
CA ILE A 1142 -29.93 15.32 -27.60
C ILE A 1142 -31.30 14.80 -28.05
N ARG A 1143 -32.36 15.58 -27.77
CA ARG A 1143 -33.74 15.25 -28.16
C ARG A 1143 -34.14 15.90 -29.49
N SER A 1144 -34.75 15.12 -30.37
CA SER A 1144 -35.41 15.57 -31.60
C SER A 1144 -36.76 14.85 -31.76
N GLY A 1145 -37.84 15.48 -31.30
CA GLY A 1145 -39.18 14.87 -31.30
C GLY A 1145 -39.28 13.72 -30.29
N SER A 1146 -39.65 12.52 -30.74
CA SER A 1146 -39.64 11.30 -29.93
C SER A 1146 -38.28 10.60 -29.90
N THR A 1147 -37.29 11.10 -30.64
CA THR A 1147 -35.96 10.51 -30.72
C THR A 1147 -35.01 11.18 -29.73
N VAL A 1148 -34.23 10.37 -29.01
CA VAL A 1148 -33.12 10.82 -28.14
C VAL A 1148 -31.85 10.13 -28.57
N LEU A 1149 -30.81 10.90 -28.89
CA LEU A 1149 -29.45 10.42 -29.07
C LEU A 1149 -28.69 10.58 -27.76
N LEU A 1150 -28.15 9.48 -27.24
CA LEU A 1150 -27.22 9.43 -26.13
C LEU A 1150 -25.80 9.26 -26.66
N THR A 1151 -24.84 9.95 -26.06
CA THR A 1151 -23.40 9.82 -26.31
C THR A 1151 -22.63 9.88 -24.99
N TRP A 1152 -21.51 9.18 -24.88
CA TRP A 1152 -20.67 9.19 -23.67
C TRP A 1152 -19.21 8.93 -24.02
N THR A 1153 -18.31 9.18 -23.07
CA THR A 1153 -16.90 8.80 -23.13
C THR A 1153 -16.73 7.43 -22.43
N PRO A 1154 -16.13 6.41 -23.08
CA PRO A 1154 -15.79 5.14 -22.44
C PRO A 1154 -14.87 5.31 -21.23
N SER A 1155 -14.98 4.42 -20.24
CA SER A 1155 -14.10 4.41 -19.04
C SER A 1155 -12.68 3.92 -19.31
N GLY A 1156 -12.35 3.58 -20.56
CA GLY A 1156 -11.00 3.23 -21.01
C GLY A 1156 -10.60 1.77 -20.79
N GLN A 1157 -11.46 0.92 -20.23
CA GLN A 1157 -11.11 -0.49 -19.99
C GLN A 1157 -11.34 -1.34 -21.26
N ALA A 1158 -10.43 -2.26 -21.54
CA ALA A 1158 -10.52 -3.11 -22.72
C ALA A 1158 -11.75 -4.05 -22.67
N GLY A 1159 -12.46 -4.19 -23.79
CA GLY A 1159 -13.58 -5.12 -23.92
C GLY A 1159 -14.91 -4.64 -23.32
N GLU A 1160 -15.05 -3.33 -23.08
CA GLU A 1160 -16.28 -2.74 -22.58
C GLU A 1160 -17.46 -2.80 -23.58
N SER A 1161 -18.65 -2.97 -23.03
CA SER A 1161 -19.95 -2.74 -23.66
C SER A 1161 -20.85 -1.97 -22.70
N TRP A 1162 -21.97 -1.41 -23.17
CA TRP A 1162 -22.79 -0.52 -22.33
C TRP A 1162 -24.26 -0.90 -22.33
N TYR A 1163 -24.83 -1.11 -21.14
CA TYR A 1163 -26.26 -1.27 -20.97
C TYR A 1163 -26.93 0.10 -20.80
N ILE A 1164 -27.97 0.33 -21.61
CA ILE A 1164 -28.78 1.54 -21.57
C ILE A 1164 -30.11 1.19 -20.94
N TYR A 1165 -30.59 2.04 -20.04
CA TYR A 1165 -31.89 1.88 -19.40
C TYR A 1165 -32.66 3.19 -19.50
N ARG A 1166 -33.98 3.10 -19.36
CA ARG A 1166 -34.89 4.23 -19.43
C ARG A 1166 -35.96 4.11 -18.36
N SER A 1167 -36.21 5.20 -17.65
CA SER A 1167 -37.25 5.34 -16.65
C SER A 1167 -38.19 6.50 -16.98
N THR A 1168 -39.47 6.32 -16.67
CA THR A 1168 -40.51 7.36 -16.74
C THR A 1168 -40.94 7.87 -15.35
N THR A 1169 -40.36 7.32 -14.29
CA THR A 1169 -40.70 7.64 -12.89
C THR A 1169 -39.45 8.09 -12.11
N GLY A 1170 -38.44 8.63 -12.81
CA GLY A 1170 -37.17 9.03 -12.20
C GLY A 1170 -36.35 7.82 -11.74
N LEU A 1171 -35.67 7.94 -10.59
CA LEU A 1171 -34.81 6.88 -10.07
C LEU A 1171 -35.54 5.55 -9.78
N ASP A 1172 -36.84 5.59 -9.47
CA ASP A 1172 -37.59 4.39 -9.05
C ASP A 1172 -38.02 3.48 -10.24
N GLY A 1173 -37.75 3.87 -11.50
CA GLY A 1173 -38.31 3.20 -12.68
C GLY A 1173 -37.34 2.39 -13.55
N PHE A 1174 -36.11 2.17 -13.08
CA PHE A 1174 -35.12 1.38 -13.82
C PHE A 1174 -35.18 -0.10 -13.42
N SER A 1175 -35.68 -0.97 -14.31
CA SER A 1175 -35.78 -2.42 -14.02
C SER A 1175 -35.24 -3.34 -15.12
N THR A 1176 -35.32 -2.94 -16.39
CA THR A 1176 -34.87 -3.76 -17.53
C THR A 1176 -34.03 -2.90 -18.49
N PRO A 1177 -32.89 -3.41 -19.01
CA PRO A 1177 -32.14 -2.70 -20.03
C PRO A 1177 -32.97 -2.53 -21.30
N LEU A 1178 -32.89 -1.33 -21.87
CA LEU A 1178 -33.44 -1.00 -23.19
C LEU A 1178 -32.59 -1.60 -24.31
N ALA A 1179 -31.27 -1.61 -24.15
CA ALA A 1179 -30.31 -2.14 -25.13
C ALA A 1179 -28.93 -2.41 -24.50
N LEU A 1180 -28.14 -3.21 -25.22
CA LEU A 1180 -26.69 -3.33 -25.06
C LEU A 1180 -26.02 -2.67 -26.28
N ALA A 1181 -25.21 -1.63 -26.06
CA ALA A 1181 -24.44 -0.95 -27.08
C ALA A 1181 -22.98 -1.43 -27.07
N THR A 1182 -22.38 -1.50 -28.27
CA THR A 1182 -20.95 -1.79 -28.48
C THR A 1182 -20.18 -0.56 -28.98
N GLU A 1183 -20.87 0.57 -29.10
CA GLU A 1183 -20.31 1.87 -29.51
C GLU A 1183 -20.72 2.90 -28.44
N PRO A 1184 -19.95 3.99 -28.25
CA PRO A 1184 -20.21 5.02 -27.23
C PRO A 1184 -21.38 5.96 -27.56
N ALA A 1185 -22.40 5.44 -28.26
CA ALA A 1185 -23.59 6.16 -28.64
C ALA A 1185 -24.79 5.21 -28.78
N PHE A 1186 -25.98 5.70 -28.45
CA PHE A 1186 -27.24 4.96 -28.60
C PHE A 1186 -28.40 5.88 -28.98
N THR A 1187 -29.29 5.44 -29.85
CA THR A 1187 -30.48 6.21 -30.26
C THR A 1187 -31.77 5.51 -29.82
N ASP A 1188 -32.53 6.15 -28.93
CA ASP A 1188 -33.90 5.75 -28.59
C ASP A 1188 -34.89 6.50 -29.49
N ASN A 1189 -35.58 5.80 -30.39
CA ASN A 1189 -36.52 6.41 -31.33
C ASN A 1189 -37.92 6.68 -30.73
N ASN A 1190 -38.21 6.17 -29.54
CA ASN A 1190 -39.53 6.21 -28.92
C ASN A 1190 -39.45 6.66 -27.45
N SER A 1191 -38.70 7.74 -27.20
CA SER A 1191 -38.53 8.34 -25.89
C SER A 1191 -39.77 9.15 -25.47
N PRO A 1192 -40.41 8.83 -24.32
CA PRO A 1192 -41.46 9.67 -23.75
C PRO A 1192 -40.90 10.98 -23.19
N ALA A 1193 -41.74 12.01 -23.05
CA ALA A 1193 -41.31 13.27 -22.42
C ALA A 1193 -40.98 13.08 -20.93
N GLY A 1194 -39.95 13.77 -20.45
CA GLY A 1194 -39.46 13.64 -19.07
C GLY A 1194 -38.80 12.30 -18.75
N ALA A 1195 -38.32 11.56 -19.76
CA ALA A 1195 -37.60 10.31 -19.55
C ALA A 1195 -36.23 10.56 -18.90
N MET A 1196 -35.88 9.70 -17.94
CA MET A 1196 -34.52 9.62 -17.39
C MET A 1196 -33.83 8.40 -17.99
N TYR A 1197 -32.59 8.56 -18.41
CA TYR A 1197 -31.74 7.48 -18.89
C TYR A 1197 -30.64 7.19 -17.89
N GLN A 1198 -30.19 5.94 -17.88
CA GLN A 1198 -28.89 5.59 -17.31
C GLN A 1198 -28.07 4.74 -18.28
N VAL A 1199 -26.75 4.90 -18.21
CA VAL A 1199 -25.77 4.10 -18.94
C VAL A 1199 -24.82 3.46 -17.93
N ARG A 1200 -24.62 2.15 -18.05
CA ARG A 1200 -23.71 1.36 -17.21
C ARG A 1200 -22.75 0.59 -18.12
N ALA A 1201 -21.45 0.75 -17.90
CA ALA A 1201 -20.43 -0.05 -18.55
C ALA A 1201 -20.48 -1.49 -18.03
N CYS A 1202 -20.09 -2.43 -18.90
CA CYS A 1202 -20.08 -3.85 -18.62
C CYS A 1202 -18.81 -4.50 -19.18
N ARG A 1203 -18.17 -5.33 -18.35
CA ARG A 1203 -17.00 -6.13 -18.74
C ARG A 1203 -16.98 -7.45 -18.00
N LEU A 1204 -16.22 -8.41 -18.52
CA LEU A 1204 -15.96 -9.66 -17.82
C LEU A 1204 -14.97 -9.44 -16.68
N GLU A 1205 -15.37 -9.81 -15.47
CA GLU A 1205 -14.55 -9.79 -14.27
C GLU A 1205 -14.08 -11.22 -13.97
N VAL A 1206 -12.78 -11.38 -13.69
CA VAL A 1206 -12.17 -12.67 -13.35
C VAL A 1206 -11.59 -12.56 -11.95
N THR A 1207 -11.92 -13.53 -11.10
CA THR A 1207 -11.46 -13.64 -9.72
C THR A 1207 -10.94 -15.05 -9.46
N GLY A 1208 -10.46 -15.30 -8.24
CA GLY A 1208 -10.18 -16.67 -7.81
C GLY A 1208 -11.42 -17.57 -7.74
N GLY A 1209 -12.64 -17.05 -7.93
CA GLY A 1209 -13.91 -17.76 -8.01
C GLY A 1209 -14.46 -17.91 -9.43
N GLY A 1210 -13.61 -17.82 -10.46
CA GLY A 1210 -14.04 -17.93 -11.86
C GLY A 1210 -14.37 -16.58 -12.48
N SER A 1211 -15.50 -16.45 -13.18
CA SER A 1211 -15.81 -15.23 -13.94
C SER A 1211 -17.30 -14.84 -13.96
N TYR A 1212 -17.55 -13.54 -14.04
CA TYR A 1212 -18.89 -12.94 -14.15
C TYR A 1212 -18.86 -11.62 -14.91
N TRP A 1213 -19.96 -11.27 -15.59
CA TRP A 1213 -20.12 -9.96 -16.22
C TRP A 1213 -20.46 -8.92 -15.16
N ASN A 1214 -19.54 -7.99 -14.92
CA ASN A 1214 -19.68 -6.94 -13.93
C ASN A 1214 -20.26 -5.67 -14.57
N LEU A 1215 -21.04 -4.91 -13.79
CA LEU A 1215 -21.59 -3.62 -14.19
C LEU A 1215 -20.97 -2.50 -13.36
N SER A 1216 -20.68 -1.38 -14.01
CA SER A 1216 -20.28 -0.13 -13.36
C SER A 1216 -21.43 0.50 -12.57
N GLN A 1217 -21.09 1.55 -11.82
CA GLN A 1217 -22.06 2.56 -11.41
C GLN A 1217 -22.74 3.20 -12.63
N ALA A 1218 -23.94 3.72 -12.41
CA ALA A 1218 -24.68 4.40 -13.44
C ALA A 1218 -24.24 5.85 -13.62
N ARG A 1219 -24.32 6.33 -14.85
CA ARG A 1219 -24.50 7.77 -15.13
C ARG A 1219 -25.92 8.03 -15.53
N PHE A 1220 -26.55 9.00 -14.89
CA PHE A 1220 -27.92 9.41 -15.16
C PHE A 1220 -27.97 10.66 -16.02
N ILE A 1221 -28.98 10.75 -16.89
CA ILE A 1221 -29.33 12.00 -17.57
C ILE A 1221 -30.85 12.11 -17.73
N SER A 1222 -31.40 13.25 -17.32
CA SER A 1222 -32.81 13.56 -17.53
C SER A 1222 -33.00 14.30 -18.85
N VAL A 1223 -33.95 13.84 -19.66
CA VAL A 1223 -34.27 14.45 -20.95
C VAL A 1223 -35.64 15.13 -20.84
N PRO A 1224 -35.70 16.47 -20.97
CA PRO A 1224 -36.95 17.23 -20.88
C PRO A 1224 -37.93 16.86 -22.00
#